data_AF-A0A7C6JNI2-F1
#
_entry.id   AF-A0A7C6JNI2-F1
#
_cell.length_a   1.000
_cell.length_b   1.000
_cell.length_c   1.000
_cell.angle_alpha   90.00
_cell.angle_beta   90.00
_cell.angle_gamma   90.00
#
_symmetry.space_group_name_H-M   'P 1'
#
loop_
_entity.id
_entity.type
_entity.pdbx_description
1 polymer ?
#
loop_
_entity_poly.entity_id
_entity_poly.type
_entity_poly.pdbx_seq_one_letter_code
_entity_poly.pdbx_strand_id
1 'polypeptide(L)'
;TWASLNINGATDEKVKKLREFQQKIFDLADKQITEWGIEHNEEGDRANSYLYCHETICPDCGFKIPLAPSWIIGRGTKTVAILKENGTKGFDIEIVTGASQNQIRLAEQLSTIQNSNLVCPHCKRTNSIIAIRKDRTNEDGSIEYGLRKWKKTEFLPSPDDVFQERLYCIRYEREYIDEDGRVKTERYYQAPNEQDLKREERVVALLQERFADWQRKGYIPDSAIEEGYNTSQVIRERGWAYWHQLFNPRQLLINGLFMELMDKHAKNREEKATGLLGLNKCTDWNSKLCHWINAGVNENIGHTFYNQALNTLYNYGTKGLNNLRSYWFYVINNYQNASDSIIKLCDARSVKIFCHIWVTDPPYADAINYHELSEFFLAWDRKMLMDIFPDWYVDSKRALAVKGTGANFNQSMVQIYKNLAEQMPDHGMQVVMFTHQDVSVWADLTLILWEAGLRVAAAWNIATETDSGGLKDGNYVKGTVLLVLRKQTSNETPYLDELYPEIEQEVKKQIDSMRELDDLDDPNFNDADYLLAAYAASLKVLTTYRKIEDIDIQYELSKERMPGEKTPIERIINAAVKVAYDYLIPGGFDRFIWKMLISEERFYIKGLDLEKNGVSKIGAYQELARGFGVTEYRNLLASTRANQARLKTATELGMSGMGESDSFSSSLLRNVLAALHQSIKSGNTVSGKNWLRNEVPNYWDQRNTIVELLDYIASFSHLENMPHWEEEAKYARLLRELVKNDGV
;
A
#
# COMPACT_ATOMS: atom_id res chain seq x y z
N THR A 1 -2.76 -0.69 23.20
CA THR A 1 -3.40 -2.01 23.44
C THR A 1 -2.90 -2.60 24.76
N TRP A 2 -3.34 -3.80 25.17
CA TRP A 2 -2.80 -4.49 26.35
C TRP A 2 -1.29 -4.76 26.26
N ALA A 3 -0.82 -5.22 25.11
CA ALA A 3 0.60 -5.44 24.87
C ALA A 3 1.41 -4.12 24.94
N SER A 4 0.88 -3.01 24.40
CA SER A 4 1.55 -1.71 24.51
C SER A 4 1.80 -1.29 25.97
N LEU A 5 0.84 -1.57 26.87
CA LEU A 5 0.91 -1.17 28.26
C LEU A 5 1.69 -2.16 29.15
N ASN A 6 1.63 -3.46 28.86
CA ASN A 6 2.17 -4.50 29.74
C ASN A 6 3.47 -5.15 29.22
N ILE A 7 3.75 -5.07 27.92
CA ILE A 7 4.97 -5.59 27.29
C ILE A 7 5.89 -4.43 26.93
N ASN A 8 5.44 -3.49 26.08
CA ASN A 8 6.23 -2.30 25.79
C ASN A 8 6.26 -1.35 26.98
N GLY A 9 5.24 -1.32 27.84
CA GLY A 9 5.26 -0.55 29.08
C GLY A 9 6.12 -1.13 30.20
N ALA A 10 6.75 -2.30 29.99
CA ALA A 10 7.45 -3.05 31.01
C ALA A 10 8.87 -2.52 31.31
N THR A 11 9.40 -2.91 32.47
CA THR A 11 10.80 -2.65 32.83
C THR A 11 11.75 -3.57 32.05
N ASP A 12 13.02 -3.17 31.94
CA ASP A 12 14.04 -3.96 31.25
C ASP A 12 14.20 -5.38 31.84
N GLU A 13 14.06 -5.54 33.15
CA GLU A 13 14.11 -6.85 33.81
C GLU A 13 12.95 -7.76 33.37
N LYS A 14 11.73 -7.20 33.25
CA LYS A 14 10.58 -7.96 32.75
C LYS A 14 10.75 -8.33 31.28
N VAL A 15 11.20 -7.39 30.46
CA VAL A 15 11.48 -7.66 29.04
C VAL A 15 12.56 -8.72 28.87
N LYS A 16 13.60 -8.70 29.70
CA LYS A 16 14.63 -9.75 29.72
C LYS A 16 14.01 -11.13 29.99
N LYS A 17 13.12 -11.25 30.99
CA LYS A 17 12.41 -12.51 31.29
C LYS A 17 11.52 -12.97 30.13
N LEU A 18 10.84 -12.04 29.44
CA LEU A 18 10.04 -12.35 28.25
C LEU A 18 10.92 -12.86 27.09
N ARG A 19 12.10 -12.27 26.88
CA ARG A 19 13.07 -12.75 25.88
C ARG A 19 13.65 -14.12 26.26
N GLU A 20 13.96 -14.35 27.53
CA GLU A 20 14.37 -15.67 28.05
C GLU A 20 13.29 -16.73 27.83
N PHE A 21 12.02 -16.38 28.01
CA PHE A 21 10.89 -17.25 27.67
C PHE A 21 10.83 -17.56 26.17
N GLN A 22 10.90 -16.56 25.30
CA GLN A 22 10.94 -16.78 23.84
C GLN A 22 12.10 -17.71 23.45
N GLN A 23 13.27 -17.51 24.06
CA GLN A 23 14.47 -18.31 23.80
C GLN A 23 14.25 -19.76 24.23
N LYS A 24 13.72 -19.98 25.43
CA LYS A 24 13.37 -21.32 25.93
C LYS A 24 12.41 -22.05 25.00
N ILE A 25 11.33 -21.40 24.54
CA ILE A 25 10.35 -22.02 23.65
C ILE A 25 11.00 -22.38 22.30
N PHE A 26 11.81 -21.48 21.74
CA PHE A 26 12.53 -21.73 20.50
C PHE A 26 13.46 -22.93 20.63
N ASP A 27 14.25 -23.02 21.72
CA ASP A 27 15.19 -24.12 21.93
C ASP A 27 14.47 -25.47 22.13
N LEU A 28 13.31 -25.47 22.79
CA LEU A 28 12.47 -26.65 22.91
C LEU A 28 11.89 -27.08 21.55
N ALA A 29 11.45 -26.13 20.74
CA ALA A 29 10.96 -26.40 19.39
C ALA A 29 12.10 -26.95 18.50
N ASP A 30 13.29 -26.36 18.61
CA ASP A 30 14.49 -26.78 17.89
C ASP A 30 14.90 -28.21 18.21
N LYS A 31 14.95 -28.53 19.50
CA LYS A 31 15.20 -29.88 19.97
C LYS A 31 14.17 -30.86 19.41
N GLN A 32 12.88 -30.54 19.49
CA GLN A 32 11.82 -31.43 19.03
C GLN A 32 11.84 -31.65 17.50
N ILE A 33 12.07 -30.59 16.73
CA ILE A 33 12.17 -30.66 15.25
C ILE A 33 13.40 -31.47 14.83
N THR A 34 14.50 -31.32 15.56
CA THR A 34 15.72 -32.13 15.37
C THR A 34 15.45 -33.60 15.66
N GLU A 35 14.77 -33.92 16.77
CA GLU A 35 14.36 -35.29 17.11
C GLU A 35 13.41 -35.91 16.07
N TRP A 36 12.54 -35.10 15.45
CA TRP A 36 11.69 -35.57 14.35
C TRP A 36 12.46 -35.85 13.06
N GLY A 37 13.68 -35.30 12.91
CA GLY A 37 14.53 -35.54 11.74
C GLY A 37 14.01 -34.91 10.45
N ILE A 38 13.18 -33.86 10.54
CA ILE A 38 12.45 -33.30 9.38
C ILE A 38 13.17 -32.14 8.67
N GLU A 39 14.27 -31.63 9.22
CA GLU A 39 15.05 -30.49 8.66
C GLU A 39 16.50 -30.83 8.34
N HIS A 40 17.06 -31.94 8.82
CA HIS A 40 18.47 -32.29 8.61
C HIS A 40 18.60 -33.37 7.53
N ASN A 41 19.47 -33.13 6.55
CA ASN A 41 19.81 -34.12 5.52
C ASN A 41 20.79 -35.19 6.06
N GLU A 42 21.18 -36.13 5.21
CA GLU A 42 22.11 -37.22 5.56
C GLU A 42 23.52 -36.73 5.90
N GLU A 43 23.89 -35.54 5.42
CA GLU A 43 25.18 -34.90 5.64
C GLU A 43 25.20 -34.02 6.90
N GLY A 44 24.06 -33.87 7.57
CA GLY A 44 23.88 -33.01 8.75
C GLY A 44 23.58 -31.55 8.42
N ASP A 45 23.48 -31.18 7.13
CA ASP A 45 23.06 -29.84 6.73
C ASP A 45 21.58 -29.63 7.04
N ARG A 46 21.23 -28.39 7.39
CA ARG A 46 19.86 -28.08 7.82
C ARG A 46 19.12 -27.24 6.78
N ALA A 47 17.94 -27.69 6.39
CA ALA A 47 17.06 -26.96 5.50
C ALA A 47 16.49 -25.73 6.20
N ASN A 48 16.64 -24.56 5.58
CA ASN A 48 16.07 -23.31 6.09
C ASN A 48 14.84 -22.83 5.30
N SER A 49 14.65 -23.34 4.07
CA SER A 49 13.57 -22.91 3.17
C SER A 49 13.19 -24.04 2.21
N TYR A 50 11.89 -24.17 1.95
CA TYR A 50 11.29 -25.14 1.05
C TYR A 50 10.41 -24.40 0.05
N LEU A 51 10.54 -24.68 -1.24
CA LEU A 51 9.73 -24.07 -2.29
C LEU A 51 8.75 -25.09 -2.86
N TYR A 52 7.47 -24.72 -2.80
CA TYR A 52 6.36 -25.53 -3.27
C TYR A 52 5.72 -24.89 -4.49
N CYS A 53 5.18 -25.71 -5.39
CA CYS A 53 4.32 -25.28 -6.48
C CYS A 53 3.04 -26.09 -6.50
N HIS A 54 1.99 -25.51 -7.07
CA HIS A 54 0.80 -26.26 -7.42
C HIS A 54 1.03 -27.03 -8.72
N GLU A 55 0.35 -28.17 -8.89
CA GLU A 55 0.33 -28.92 -10.15
C GLU A 55 -1.10 -29.13 -10.62
N THR A 56 -1.34 -29.05 -11.93
CA THR A 56 -2.66 -29.34 -12.55
C THR A 56 -2.48 -30.21 -13.79
N ILE A 57 -3.55 -30.83 -14.24
CA ILE A 57 -3.58 -31.56 -15.52
C ILE A 57 -3.90 -30.58 -16.65
N CYS A 58 -3.09 -30.58 -17.71
CA CYS A 58 -3.38 -29.84 -18.94
C CYS A 58 -4.59 -30.48 -19.65
N PRO A 59 -5.67 -29.71 -19.92
CA PRO A 59 -6.89 -30.27 -20.51
C PRO A 59 -6.70 -30.77 -21.95
N ASP A 60 -5.69 -30.27 -22.67
CA ASP A 60 -5.46 -30.63 -24.07
C ASP A 60 -4.65 -31.92 -24.27
N CYS A 61 -3.60 -32.13 -23.47
CA CYS A 61 -2.68 -33.27 -23.65
C CYS A 61 -2.64 -34.23 -22.45
N GLY A 62 -3.30 -33.88 -21.34
CA GLY A 62 -3.35 -34.69 -20.13
C GLY A 62 -2.04 -34.74 -19.34
N PHE A 63 -1.06 -33.87 -19.64
CA PHE A 63 0.17 -33.80 -18.86
C PHE A 63 -0.06 -33.12 -17.51
N LYS A 64 0.59 -33.62 -16.46
CA LYS A 64 0.66 -32.97 -15.16
C LYS A 64 1.71 -31.84 -15.23
N ILE A 65 1.26 -30.60 -15.08
CA ILE A 65 2.07 -29.39 -15.25
C ILE A 65 2.29 -28.73 -13.89
N PRO A 66 3.55 -28.52 -13.45
CA PRO A 66 3.84 -27.70 -12.30
C PRO A 66 3.66 -26.21 -12.64
N LEU A 67 3.05 -25.45 -11.73
CA LEU A 67 2.60 -24.09 -11.95
C LEU A 67 3.57 -23.09 -11.29
N ALA A 68 4.19 -22.24 -12.11
CA ALA A 68 4.97 -21.12 -11.61
C ALA A 68 4.97 -19.97 -12.63
N PRO A 69 4.88 -18.70 -12.17
CA PRO A 69 5.04 -17.53 -13.03
C PRO A 69 6.51 -17.32 -13.46
N SER A 70 7.45 -17.87 -12.70
CA SER A 70 8.88 -17.85 -13.01
C SER A 70 9.57 -19.06 -12.40
N TRP A 71 10.52 -19.63 -13.16
CA TRP A 71 11.43 -20.68 -12.69
C TRP A 71 12.81 -20.15 -12.29
N ILE A 72 12.98 -18.83 -12.20
CA ILE A 72 14.18 -18.23 -11.60
C ILE A 72 14.01 -18.27 -10.09
N ILE A 73 14.86 -19.05 -9.41
CA ILE A 73 14.87 -19.16 -7.95
C ILE A 73 15.74 -18.06 -7.35
N GLY A 74 16.90 -17.77 -7.93
CA GLY A 74 17.81 -16.78 -7.38
C GLY A 74 18.55 -16.02 -8.45
N ARG A 75 18.38 -14.70 -8.53
CA ARG A 75 19.15 -13.87 -9.47
C ARG A 75 20.58 -13.63 -8.98
N GLY A 76 20.80 -13.60 -7.66
CA GLY A 76 22.13 -13.40 -7.07
C GLY A 76 22.96 -14.68 -7.19
N THR A 77 22.38 -15.81 -6.77
CA THR A 77 23.00 -17.14 -6.86
C THR A 77 22.94 -17.76 -8.25
N LYS A 78 22.27 -17.09 -9.20
CA LYS A 78 21.97 -17.61 -10.55
C LYS A 78 21.34 -19.00 -10.49
N THR A 79 20.42 -19.19 -9.55
CA THR A 79 19.73 -20.47 -9.34
C THR A 79 18.45 -20.51 -10.14
N VAL A 80 18.25 -21.56 -10.94
CA VAL A 80 17.05 -21.76 -11.77
C VAL A 80 16.51 -23.18 -11.66
N ALA A 81 15.22 -23.34 -11.91
CA ALA A 81 14.57 -24.62 -12.09
C ALA A 81 14.36 -24.91 -13.59
N ILE A 82 14.70 -26.12 -14.04
CA ILE A 82 14.53 -26.56 -15.42
C ILE A 82 13.58 -27.75 -15.44
N LEU A 83 12.50 -27.62 -16.23
CA LEU A 83 11.51 -28.67 -16.42
C LEU A 83 11.99 -29.68 -17.46
N LYS A 84 11.99 -30.97 -17.13
CA LYS A 84 12.31 -32.09 -18.02
C LYS A 84 11.16 -33.08 -18.06
N GLU A 85 10.74 -33.51 -19.24
CA GLU A 85 9.69 -34.54 -19.34
C GLU A 85 10.18 -35.86 -18.76
N ASN A 86 9.35 -36.48 -17.93
CA ASN A 86 9.73 -37.67 -17.15
C ASN A 86 9.18 -39.00 -17.72
N GLY A 87 8.63 -38.97 -18.94
CA GLY A 87 8.05 -40.14 -19.60
C GLY A 87 6.68 -40.60 -19.05
N THR A 88 6.19 -40.01 -17.95
CA THR A 88 4.90 -40.36 -17.31
C THR A 88 3.83 -39.28 -17.48
N LYS A 89 3.83 -38.60 -18.64
CA LYS A 89 2.99 -37.41 -18.88
C LYS A 89 3.14 -36.36 -17.77
N GLY A 90 4.36 -36.07 -17.36
CA GLY A 90 4.69 -35.10 -16.33
C GLY A 90 6.11 -34.55 -16.49
N PHE A 91 6.52 -33.73 -15.53
CA PHE A 91 7.82 -33.07 -15.53
C PHE A 91 8.60 -33.33 -14.24
N ASP A 92 9.88 -33.64 -14.39
CA ASP A 92 10.88 -33.52 -13.33
C ASP A 92 11.42 -32.09 -13.31
N ILE A 93 11.82 -31.63 -12.13
CA ILE A 93 12.29 -30.26 -11.90
C ILE A 93 13.73 -30.35 -11.42
N GLU A 94 14.66 -29.97 -12.29
CA GLU A 94 16.09 -29.93 -11.97
C GLU A 94 16.47 -28.53 -11.45
N ILE A 95 17.19 -28.48 -10.33
CA ILE A 95 17.69 -27.22 -9.76
C ILE A 95 19.15 -27.03 -10.14
N VAL A 96 19.44 -25.93 -10.84
CA VAL A 96 20.79 -25.58 -11.29
C VAL A 96 21.22 -24.29 -10.60
N THR A 97 22.23 -24.38 -9.76
CA THR A 97 22.90 -23.23 -9.12
C THR A 97 24.04 -22.74 -10.02
N GLY A 98 24.33 -21.43 -10.05
CA GLY A 98 25.39 -20.89 -10.91
C GLY A 98 25.07 -21.02 -12.41
N ALA A 99 23.80 -20.97 -12.78
CA ALA A 99 23.31 -21.23 -14.13
C ALA A 99 23.91 -20.27 -15.17
N SER A 100 24.19 -20.83 -16.37
CA SER A 100 24.61 -20.06 -17.53
C SER A 100 23.49 -19.16 -18.06
N GLN A 101 23.85 -18.14 -18.85
CA GLN A 101 22.86 -17.25 -19.47
C GLN A 101 21.85 -17.99 -20.36
N ASN A 102 22.25 -19.11 -20.96
CA ASN A 102 21.35 -19.96 -21.75
C ASN A 102 20.33 -20.69 -20.88
N GLN A 103 20.76 -21.22 -19.73
CA GLN A 103 19.87 -21.88 -18.77
C GLN A 103 18.89 -20.88 -18.12
N ILE A 104 19.34 -19.65 -17.83
CA ILE A 104 18.45 -18.59 -17.34
C ILE A 104 17.37 -18.26 -18.37
N ARG A 105 17.74 -18.06 -19.64
CA ARG A 105 16.77 -17.83 -20.72
C ARG A 105 15.80 -18.99 -20.91
N LEU A 106 16.30 -20.23 -20.79
CA LEU A 106 15.45 -21.42 -20.85
C LEU A 106 14.44 -21.45 -19.71
N ALA A 107 14.86 -21.16 -18.47
CA ALA A 107 13.97 -21.11 -17.31
C ALA A 107 12.87 -20.04 -17.45
N GLU A 108 13.21 -18.88 -18.03
CA GLU A 108 12.23 -17.82 -18.35
C GLU A 108 11.19 -18.30 -19.37
N GLN A 109 11.63 -19.00 -20.43
CA GLN A 109 10.76 -19.55 -21.45
C GLN A 109 9.87 -20.70 -20.93
N LEU A 110 10.30 -21.41 -19.89
CA LEU A 110 9.56 -22.52 -19.30
C LEU A 110 8.47 -22.09 -18.30
N SER A 111 8.28 -20.77 -18.08
CA SER A 111 7.19 -20.28 -17.22
C SER A 111 5.84 -20.85 -17.65
N THR A 112 5.15 -21.49 -16.70
CA THR A 112 3.89 -22.21 -16.95
C THR A 112 2.66 -21.38 -16.59
N ILE A 113 2.85 -20.20 -15.96
CA ILE A 113 1.79 -19.24 -15.69
C ILE A 113 2.15 -17.89 -16.33
N GLN A 114 1.35 -17.46 -17.30
CA GLN A 114 1.54 -16.19 -18.00
C GLN A 114 0.20 -15.47 -18.14
N ASN A 115 0.11 -14.23 -17.66
CA ASN A 115 -1.11 -13.42 -17.69
C ASN A 115 -2.36 -14.17 -17.18
N SER A 116 -2.22 -14.87 -16.04
CA SER A 116 -3.28 -15.70 -15.43
C SER A 116 -3.77 -16.89 -16.28
N ASN A 117 -2.96 -17.35 -17.23
CA ASN A 117 -3.22 -18.55 -18.02
C ASN A 117 -2.13 -19.61 -17.78
N LEU A 118 -2.53 -20.88 -17.84
CA LEU A 118 -1.62 -22.02 -17.94
C LEU A 118 -1.04 -22.07 -19.35
N VAL A 119 0.28 -22.03 -19.48
CA VAL A 119 1.00 -22.32 -20.73
C VAL A 119 1.66 -23.68 -20.61
N CYS A 120 1.21 -24.65 -21.41
CA CYS A 120 1.72 -26.01 -21.31
C CYS A 120 3.11 -26.15 -21.96
N PRO A 121 4.16 -26.57 -21.22
CA PRO A 121 5.49 -26.75 -21.79
C PRO A 121 5.58 -27.89 -22.81
N HIS A 122 4.70 -28.90 -22.76
CA HIS A 122 4.65 -30.01 -23.72
C HIS A 122 3.92 -29.61 -25.02
N CYS A 123 2.61 -29.32 -24.96
CA CYS A 123 1.80 -29.07 -26.17
C CYS A 123 1.76 -27.60 -26.61
N LYS A 124 2.36 -26.68 -25.84
CA LYS A 124 2.40 -25.22 -26.10
C LYS A 124 1.05 -24.52 -26.17
N ARG A 125 -0.05 -25.21 -25.83
CA ARG A 125 -1.38 -24.62 -25.73
C ARG A 125 -1.53 -23.82 -24.44
N THR A 126 -2.36 -22.78 -24.53
CA THR A 126 -2.68 -21.88 -23.44
C THR A 126 -4.11 -22.11 -23.00
N ASN A 127 -4.33 -22.31 -21.69
CA ASN A 127 -5.64 -22.49 -21.10
C ASN A 127 -5.85 -21.49 -19.97
N SER A 128 -7.03 -20.88 -19.89
CA SER A 128 -7.33 -19.98 -18.78
C SER A 128 -7.46 -20.76 -17.47
N ILE A 129 -6.99 -20.16 -16.38
CA ILE A 129 -7.12 -20.76 -15.04
C ILE A 129 -8.60 -20.91 -14.65
N ILE A 130 -9.46 -19.98 -15.09
CA ILE A 130 -10.92 -20.05 -14.93
C ILE A 130 -11.48 -21.35 -15.53
N ALA A 131 -11.06 -21.70 -16.75
CA ALA A 131 -11.50 -22.94 -17.40
C ALA A 131 -10.96 -24.19 -16.68
N ILE A 132 -9.71 -24.15 -16.20
CA ILE A 132 -9.10 -25.25 -15.44
C ILE A 132 -9.86 -25.49 -14.12
N ARG A 133 -10.26 -24.42 -13.44
CA ARG A 133 -11.11 -24.49 -12.24
C ARG A 133 -12.55 -24.92 -12.52
N LYS A 134 -12.97 -24.89 -13.79
CA LYS A 134 -14.33 -25.19 -14.28
C LYS A 134 -15.38 -24.21 -13.75
N ASP A 135 -15.02 -22.93 -13.59
CA ASP A 135 -15.98 -21.90 -13.20
C ASP A 135 -16.99 -21.66 -14.35
N ARG A 136 -18.26 -21.40 -14.00
CA ARG A 136 -19.35 -21.21 -14.95
C ARG A 136 -20.14 -19.95 -14.61
N THR A 137 -20.57 -19.23 -15.63
CA THR A 137 -21.52 -18.13 -15.47
C THR A 137 -22.93 -18.67 -15.73
N ASN A 138 -23.82 -18.52 -14.76
CA ASN A 138 -25.22 -18.89 -14.86
C ASN A 138 -26.01 -17.89 -15.72
N GLU A 139 -27.23 -18.26 -16.12
CA GLU A 139 -28.11 -17.41 -16.94
C GLU A 139 -28.47 -16.07 -16.26
N ASP A 140 -28.43 -16.01 -14.94
CA ASP A 140 -28.69 -14.81 -14.12
C ASP A 140 -27.43 -13.92 -13.94
N GLY A 141 -26.29 -14.30 -14.51
CA GLY A 141 -25.02 -13.59 -14.37
C GLY A 141 -24.22 -13.95 -13.12
N SER A 142 -24.72 -14.82 -12.23
CA SER A 142 -23.95 -15.33 -11.09
C SER A 142 -22.86 -16.30 -11.54
N ILE A 143 -21.77 -16.39 -10.78
CA ILE A 143 -20.66 -17.31 -11.07
C ILE A 143 -20.73 -18.52 -10.14
N GLU A 144 -20.85 -19.71 -10.72
CA GLU A 144 -20.65 -20.98 -10.04
C GLU A 144 -19.16 -21.35 -10.10
N TYR A 145 -18.49 -21.43 -8.95
CA TYR A 145 -17.08 -21.81 -8.86
C TYR A 145 -16.91 -23.34 -8.88
N GLY A 146 -16.07 -23.85 -9.79
CA GLY A 146 -16.00 -25.28 -10.08
C GLY A 146 -15.09 -26.11 -9.18
N LEU A 147 -14.35 -25.48 -8.25
CA LEU A 147 -13.48 -26.16 -7.32
C LEU A 147 -14.25 -26.80 -6.15
N ARG A 148 -13.82 -27.99 -5.74
CA ARG A 148 -14.30 -28.65 -4.53
C ARG A 148 -13.86 -27.86 -3.30
N LYS A 149 -14.81 -27.51 -2.42
CA LYS A 149 -14.50 -26.99 -1.09
C LYS A 149 -13.91 -28.11 -0.22
N TRP A 150 -12.73 -27.88 0.35
CA TRP A 150 -12.08 -28.84 1.23
C TRP A 150 -12.84 -28.98 2.56
N LYS A 151 -12.80 -30.17 3.14
CA LYS A 151 -13.47 -30.48 4.41
C LYS A 151 -12.63 -30.05 5.61
N LYS A 152 -13.28 -29.88 6.77
CA LYS A 152 -12.64 -29.44 8.03
C LYS A 152 -11.42 -30.28 8.44
N THR A 153 -11.45 -31.58 8.16
CA THR A 153 -10.40 -32.54 8.54
C THR A 153 -9.32 -32.71 7.48
N GLU A 154 -9.44 -32.04 6.33
CA GLU A 154 -8.49 -32.13 5.22
C GLU A 154 -7.43 -31.03 5.35
N PHE A 155 -6.16 -31.41 5.27
CA PHE A 155 -4.99 -30.52 5.22
C PHE A 155 -4.08 -30.82 4.02
N LEU A 156 -4.50 -31.74 3.15
CA LEU A 156 -3.87 -32.11 1.88
C LEU A 156 -4.94 -32.10 0.77
N PRO A 157 -4.56 -31.83 -0.50
CA PRO A 157 -5.47 -31.99 -1.62
C PRO A 157 -5.91 -33.46 -1.75
N SER A 158 -7.17 -33.66 -2.11
CA SER A 158 -7.67 -34.98 -2.53
C SER A 158 -7.04 -35.34 -3.89
N PRO A 159 -6.82 -36.63 -4.22
CA PRO A 159 -6.26 -37.03 -5.51
C PRO A 159 -7.00 -36.48 -6.73
N ASP A 160 -8.31 -36.24 -6.61
CA ASP A 160 -9.18 -35.72 -7.68
C ASP A 160 -9.24 -34.18 -7.73
N ASP A 161 -8.58 -33.47 -6.79
CA ASP A 161 -8.57 -32.02 -6.81
C ASP A 161 -7.75 -31.48 -7.99
N VAL A 162 -8.26 -30.40 -8.59
CA VAL A 162 -7.65 -29.73 -9.74
C VAL A 162 -6.20 -29.33 -9.48
N PHE A 163 -5.94 -28.80 -8.28
CA PHE A 163 -4.61 -28.38 -7.86
C PHE A 163 -4.06 -29.35 -6.83
N GLN A 164 -2.96 -30.01 -7.18
CA GLN A 164 -2.10 -30.74 -6.26
C GLN A 164 -0.98 -29.83 -5.75
N GLU A 165 -0.24 -30.24 -4.73
CA GLU A 165 0.91 -29.50 -4.17
C GLU A 165 2.18 -30.34 -4.30
N ARG A 166 3.30 -29.72 -4.68
CA ARG A 166 4.60 -30.39 -4.87
C ARG A 166 5.75 -29.56 -4.31
N LEU A 167 6.57 -30.17 -3.46
CA LEU A 167 7.89 -29.67 -3.11
C LEU A 167 8.81 -29.81 -4.33
N TYR A 168 9.45 -28.72 -4.76
CA TYR A 168 10.32 -28.75 -5.95
C TYR A 168 11.74 -28.25 -5.70
N CYS A 169 11.98 -27.52 -4.61
CA CYS A 169 13.32 -27.07 -4.25
C CYS A 169 13.46 -26.92 -2.74
N ILE A 170 14.63 -27.27 -2.21
CA ILE A 170 15.01 -27.08 -0.82
C ILE A 170 16.30 -26.26 -0.79
N ARG A 171 16.35 -25.29 0.11
CA ARG A 171 17.58 -24.55 0.43
C ARG A 171 18.14 -25.04 1.77
N TYR A 172 19.33 -25.58 1.71
CA TYR A 172 20.09 -26.05 2.86
C TYR A 172 21.14 -25.02 3.29
N GLU A 173 21.46 -25.05 4.58
CA GLU A 173 22.57 -24.35 5.21
C GLU A 173 23.58 -25.37 5.72
N ARG A 174 24.84 -25.20 5.31
CA ARG A 174 25.99 -25.97 5.76
C ARG A 174 26.92 -25.08 6.57
N GLU A 175 27.28 -25.52 7.77
CA GLU A 175 28.31 -24.85 8.55
C GLU A 175 29.69 -25.42 8.23
N TYR A 176 30.68 -24.55 8.04
CA TYR A 176 32.07 -24.91 7.84
C TYR A 176 32.98 -23.92 8.57
N ILE A 177 34.19 -24.35 8.91
CA ILE A 177 35.20 -23.49 9.54
C ILE A 177 36.08 -22.92 8.43
N ASP A 178 36.21 -21.60 8.36
CA ASP A 178 37.08 -20.94 7.40
C ASP A 178 38.57 -20.98 7.82
N GLU A 179 39.45 -20.49 6.94
CA GLU A 179 40.90 -20.47 7.16
C GLU A 179 41.30 -19.68 8.43
N ASP A 180 40.45 -18.76 8.89
CA ASP A 180 40.65 -17.94 10.10
C ASP A 180 40.06 -18.59 11.37
N GLY A 181 39.56 -19.83 11.28
CA GLY A 181 38.94 -20.55 12.39
C GLY A 181 37.52 -20.07 12.74
N ARG A 182 36.87 -19.29 11.87
CA ARG A 182 35.51 -18.77 12.08
C ARG A 182 34.49 -19.70 11.46
N VAL A 183 33.41 -19.96 12.18
CA VAL A 183 32.26 -20.70 11.63
C VAL A 183 31.56 -19.82 10.61
N LYS A 184 31.46 -20.30 9.38
CA LYS A 184 30.70 -19.71 8.28
C LYS A 184 29.58 -20.64 7.85
N THR A 185 28.53 -20.05 7.29
CA THR A 185 27.38 -20.77 6.76
C THR A 185 27.34 -20.60 5.25
N GLU A 186 27.38 -21.71 4.51
CA GLU A 186 27.13 -21.75 3.07
C GLU A 186 25.68 -22.13 2.81
N ARG A 187 25.04 -21.47 1.84
CA ARG A 187 23.68 -21.78 1.39
C ARG A 187 23.71 -22.38 0.01
N TYR A 188 23.01 -23.50 -0.18
CA TYR A 188 22.86 -24.13 -1.49
C TYR A 188 21.43 -24.60 -1.73
N TYR A 189 21.06 -24.73 -3.00
CA TYR A 189 19.74 -25.13 -3.46
C TYR A 189 19.80 -26.48 -4.16
N GLN A 190 18.81 -27.33 -3.91
CA GLN A 190 18.70 -28.62 -4.60
C GLN A 190 17.24 -29.01 -4.86
N ALA A 191 17.04 -29.90 -5.83
CA ALA A 191 15.78 -30.61 -5.99
C ALA A 191 15.62 -31.62 -4.84
N PRO A 192 14.39 -31.88 -4.34
CA PRO A 192 14.17 -32.89 -3.31
C PRO A 192 14.55 -34.28 -3.82
N ASN A 193 15.36 -35.01 -3.04
CA ASN A 193 15.69 -36.40 -3.30
C ASN A 193 14.69 -37.35 -2.59
N GLU A 194 14.86 -38.67 -2.74
CA GLU A 194 13.97 -39.67 -2.11
C GLU A 194 13.89 -39.55 -0.58
N GLN A 195 14.99 -39.17 0.08
CA GLN A 195 15.01 -39.02 1.53
C GLN A 195 14.30 -37.73 1.97
N ASP A 196 14.42 -36.66 1.19
CA ASP A 196 13.64 -35.44 1.41
C ASP A 196 12.14 -35.70 1.29
N LEU A 197 11.72 -36.50 0.31
CA LEU A 197 10.33 -36.89 0.16
C LEU A 197 9.86 -37.75 1.35
N LYS A 198 10.69 -38.67 1.86
CA LYS A 198 10.40 -39.41 3.10
C LYS A 198 10.30 -38.49 4.33
N ARG A 199 11.08 -37.40 4.39
CA ARG A 199 10.93 -36.38 5.46
C ARG A 199 9.59 -35.68 5.35
N GLU A 200 9.12 -35.33 4.15
CA GLU A 200 7.78 -34.75 3.96
C GLU A 200 6.66 -35.73 4.31
N GLU A 201 6.78 -37.01 3.95
CA GLU A 201 5.86 -38.06 4.41
C GLU A 201 5.85 -38.16 5.94
N ARG A 202 7.02 -38.04 6.58
CA ARG A 202 7.14 -38.02 8.05
C ARG A 202 6.47 -36.80 8.66
N VAL A 203 6.61 -35.61 8.07
CA VAL A 203 5.89 -34.40 8.48
C VAL A 203 4.38 -34.62 8.43
N VAL A 204 3.87 -35.19 7.34
CA VAL A 204 2.44 -35.51 7.19
C VAL A 204 1.98 -36.49 8.27
N ALA A 205 2.74 -37.57 8.52
CA ALA A 205 2.41 -38.55 9.55
C ALA A 205 2.38 -37.93 10.95
N LEU A 206 3.39 -37.13 11.31
CA LEU A 206 3.46 -36.43 12.59
C LEU A 206 2.30 -35.46 12.77
N LEU A 207 1.93 -34.71 11.73
CA LEU A 207 0.78 -33.83 11.77
C LEU A 207 -0.51 -34.63 11.92
N GLN A 208 -0.70 -35.70 11.14
CA GLN A 208 -1.89 -36.54 11.16
C GLN A 208 -2.16 -37.14 12.55
N GLU A 209 -1.11 -37.60 13.25
CA GLU A 209 -1.18 -38.10 14.64
C GLU A 209 -1.74 -37.05 15.62
N ARG A 210 -1.49 -35.77 15.35
CA ARG A 210 -1.77 -34.64 16.26
C ARG A 210 -2.97 -33.81 15.84
N PHE A 211 -3.37 -33.86 14.56
CA PHE A 211 -4.24 -32.88 13.92
C PHE A 211 -5.56 -32.65 14.68
N ALA A 212 -6.28 -33.73 14.99
CA ALA A 212 -7.55 -33.63 15.69
C ALA A 212 -7.41 -33.12 17.13
N ASP A 213 -6.38 -33.57 17.86
CA ASP A 213 -6.11 -33.11 19.23
C ASP A 213 -5.68 -31.64 19.25
N TRP A 214 -4.82 -31.24 18.31
CA TRP A 214 -4.34 -29.87 18.18
C TRP A 214 -5.45 -28.91 17.76
N GLN A 215 -6.35 -29.30 16.84
CA GLN A 215 -7.57 -28.52 16.58
C GLN A 215 -8.43 -28.38 17.84
N ARG A 216 -8.65 -29.48 18.57
CA ARG A 216 -9.42 -29.46 19.82
C ARG A 216 -8.80 -28.57 20.90
N LYS A 217 -7.47 -28.53 21.01
CA LYS A 217 -6.74 -27.66 21.93
C LYS A 217 -6.58 -26.22 21.43
N GLY A 218 -6.81 -25.98 20.13
CA GLY A 218 -6.61 -24.67 19.50
C GLY A 218 -5.16 -24.37 19.15
N TYR A 219 -4.33 -25.41 19.04
CA TYR A 219 -2.97 -25.27 18.53
C TYR A 219 -2.92 -25.17 17.01
N ILE A 220 -3.99 -25.60 16.33
CA ILE A 220 -4.21 -25.40 14.90
C ILE A 220 -5.62 -24.86 14.70
N PRO A 221 -5.85 -23.96 13.71
CA PRO A 221 -7.16 -23.46 13.40
C PRO A 221 -8.15 -24.56 12.97
N ASP A 222 -9.42 -24.37 13.32
CA ASP A 222 -10.51 -25.27 12.93
C ASP A 222 -11.78 -24.52 12.47
N SER A 223 -11.70 -23.19 12.41
CA SER A 223 -12.78 -22.30 11.97
C SER A 223 -12.91 -22.29 10.45
N ALA A 224 -14.17 -22.27 9.99
CA ALA A 224 -14.48 -22.01 8.59
C ALA A 224 -14.13 -20.56 8.22
N ILE A 225 -13.81 -20.33 6.96
CA ILE A 225 -13.60 -19.00 6.39
C ILE A 225 -14.98 -18.44 6.03
N GLU A 226 -15.33 -17.31 6.61
CA GLU A 226 -16.56 -16.60 6.27
C GLU A 226 -16.33 -15.77 5.00
N GLU A 227 -17.19 -15.96 3.98
CA GLU A 227 -17.09 -15.29 2.68
C GLU A 227 -17.14 -13.75 2.82
N GLY A 228 -16.42 -13.06 1.94
CA GLY A 228 -16.17 -11.62 1.98
C GLY A 228 -15.33 -11.16 0.79
N TYR A 229 -14.94 -9.89 0.74
CA TYR A 229 -14.19 -9.34 -0.38
C TYR A 229 -12.81 -10.02 -0.56
N ASN A 230 -12.02 -10.12 0.50
CA ASN A 230 -10.69 -10.74 0.48
C ASN A 230 -10.75 -12.25 0.76
N THR A 231 -11.69 -12.68 1.59
CA THR A 231 -11.81 -14.08 2.07
C THR A 231 -12.45 -15.03 1.06
N SER A 232 -13.34 -14.55 0.18
CA SER A 232 -13.90 -15.38 -0.89
C SER A 232 -12.86 -15.80 -1.93
N GLN A 233 -11.76 -15.05 -2.04
CA GLN A 233 -10.68 -15.32 -2.99
C GLN A 233 -10.06 -16.71 -2.76
N VAL A 234 -9.68 -17.02 -1.51
CA VAL A 234 -9.03 -18.30 -1.18
C VAL A 234 -9.95 -19.51 -1.39
N ILE A 235 -11.25 -19.33 -1.17
CA ILE A 235 -12.28 -20.36 -1.39
C ILE A 235 -12.40 -20.64 -2.88
N ARG A 236 -12.61 -19.61 -3.72
CA ARG A 236 -12.86 -19.79 -5.16
C ARG A 236 -11.60 -20.11 -5.98
N GLU A 237 -10.42 -19.71 -5.53
CA GLU A 237 -9.17 -19.94 -6.26
C GLU A 237 -8.45 -21.23 -5.87
N ARG A 238 -8.72 -21.77 -4.66
CA ARG A 238 -8.04 -22.98 -4.17
C ARG A 238 -8.95 -24.02 -3.51
N GLY A 239 -10.22 -23.71 -3.28
CA GLY A 239 -11.14 -24.60 -2.55
C GLY A 239 -10.94 -24.59 -1.04
N TRP A 240 -10.07 -23.71 -0.51
CA TRP A 240 -9.79 -23.63 0.93
C TRP A 240 -10.96 -22.99 1.67
N ALA A 241 -11.69 -23.79 2.44
CA ALA A 241 -12.87 -23.38 3.20
C ALA A 241 -12.59 -23.20 4.71
N TYR A 242 -11.40 -23.57 5.19
CA TYR A 242 -11.00 -23.49 6.60
C TYR A 242 -9.62 -22.84 6.74
N TRP A 243 -9.40 -22.07 7.82
CA TRP A 243 -8.19 -21.26 7.98
C TRP A 243 -6.89 -22.07 8.05
N HIS A 244 -6.91 -23.31 8.55
CA HIS A 244 -5.71 -24.16 8.57
C HIS A 244 -5.24 -24.57 7.17
N GLN A 245 -6.11 -24.50 6.15
CA GLN A 245 -5.80 -24.94 4.79
C GLN A 245 -4.90 -23.96 4.03
N LEU A 246 -4.77 -22.73 4.54
CA LEU A 246 -3.80 -21.72 4.09
C LEU A 246 -2.35 -22.06 4.49
N PHE A 247 -2.13 -23.17 5.20
CA PHE A 247 -0.83 -23.63 5.66
C PHE A 247 -0.58 -25.05 5.16
N ASN A 248 0.64 -25.35 4.73
CA ASN A 248 1.01 -26.71 4.35
C ASN A 248 1.29 -27.57 5.61
N PRO A 249 1.47 -28.90 5.48
CA PRO A 249 1.68 -29.77 6.63
C PRO A 249 2.85 -29.35 7.53
N ARG A 250 3.98 -28.93 6.93
CA ARG A 250 5.17 -28.47 7.66
C ARG A 250 4.90 -27.18 8.44
N GLN A 251 4.21 -26.23 7.83
CA GLN A 251 3.82 -24.97 8.45
C GLN A 251 2.89 -25.22 9.64
N LEU A 252 1.87 -26.06 9.46
CA LEU A 252 0.94 -26.44 10.53
C LEU A 252 1.66 -27.15 11.69
N LEU A 253 2.57 -28.07 11.38
CA LEU A 253 3.32 -28.82 12.38
C LEU A 253 4.22 -27.90 13.22
N ILE A 254 4.98 -27.00 12.58
CA ILE A 254 5.91 -26.09 13.27
C ILE A 254 5.13 -25.04 14.08
N ASN A 255 4.14 -24.38 13.48
CA ASN A 255 3.35 -23.35 14.16
C ASN A 255 2.52 -23.95 15.32
N GLY A 256 1.95 -25.14 15.13
CA GLY A 256 1.24 -25.86 16.19
C GLY A 256 2.14 -26.33 17.32
N LEU A 257 3.40 -26.71 17.02
CA LEU A 257 4.40 -27.03 18.04
C LEU A 257 4.74 -25.80 18.91
N PHE A 258 4.91 -24.63 18.29
CA PHE A 258 5.09 -23.39 19.05
C PHE A 258 3.93 -23.14 20.02
N MET A 259 2.69 -23.26 19.54
CA MET A 259 1.51 -23.08 20.40
C MET A 259 1.45 -24.12 21.53
N GLU A 260 1.73 -25.39 21.24
CA GLU A 260 1.77 -26.46 22.26
C GLU A 260 2.82 -26.18 23.34
N LEU A 261 4.04 -25.81 22.94
CA LEU A 261 5.14 -25.52 23.86
C LEU A 261 4.85 -24.27 24.70
N MET A 262 4.28 -23.23 24.09
CA MET A 262 3.85 -22.03 24.81
C MET A 262 2.81 -22.37 25.87
N ASP A 263 1.77 -23.13 25.51
CA ASP A 263 0.69 -23.50 26.43
C ASP A 263 1.21 -24.31 27.63
N LYS A 264 2.16 -25.22 27.39
CA LYS A 264 2.77 -26.05 28.43
C LYS A 264 3.73 -25.30 29.36
N HIS A 265 4.43 -24.28 28.86
CA HIS A 265 5.59 -23.72 29.56
C HIS A 265 5.44 -22.27 30.01
N ALA A 266 4.45 -21.53 29.50
CA ALA A 266 4.17 -20.18 29.96
C ALA A 266 3.60 -20.22 31.39
N LYS A 267 4.15 -19.38 32.26
CA LYS A 267 3.81 -19.33 33.70
C LYS A 267 2.79 -18.25 34.03
N ASN A 268 2.65 -17.26 33.16
CA ASN A 268 1.83 -16.08 33.37
C ASN A 268 1.25 -15.58 32.04
N ARG A 269 0.31 -14.64 32.13
CA ARG A 269 -0.40 -14.07 30.98
C ARG A 269 0.54 -13.30 30.05
N GLU A 270 1.57 -12.65 30.59
CA GLU A 270 2.56 -11.88 29.82
C GLU A 270 3.38 -12.80 28.90
N GLU A 271 3.86 -13.93 29.41
CA GLU A 271 4.55 -14.96 28.63
C GLU A 271 3.64 -15.55 27.54
N LYS A 272 2.39 -15.88 27.87
CA LYS A 272 1.42 -16.37 26.87
C LYS A 272 1.16 -15.35 25.77
N ALA A 273 0.94 -14.08 26.14
CA ALA A 273 0.71 -13.00 25.18
C ALA A 273 1.94 -12.72 24.31
N THR A 274 3.15 -12.73 24.89
CA THR A 274 4.41 -12.59 24.13
C THR A 274 4.61 -13.73 23.14
N GLY A 275 4.37 -14.98 23.56
CA GLY A 275 4.43 -16.12 22.65
C GLY A 275 3.42 -15.99 21.51
N LEU A 276 2.20 -15.54 21.80
CA LEU A 276 1.13 -15.38 20.80
C LEU A 276 1.48 -14.31 19.76
N LEU A 277 2.08 -13.19 20.19
CA LEU A 277 2.60 -12.17 19.26
C LEU A 277 3.73 -12.72 18.37
N GLY A 278 4.61 -13.56 18.94
CA GLY A 278 5.65 -14.26 18.19
C GLY A 278 5.07 -15.23 17.16
N LEU A 279 4.07 -16.01 17.56
CA LEU A 279 3.36 -16.94 16.66
C LEU A 279 2.66 -16.19 15.52
N ASN A 280 1.99 -15.06 15.81
CA ASN A 280 1.34 -14.23 14.79
C ASN A 280 2.35 -13.71 13.75
N LYS A 281 3.56 -13.31 14.17
CA LYS A 281 4.64 -12.99 13.24
C LYS A 281 5.08 -14.21 12.43
N CYS A 282 5.20 -15.38 13.05
CA CYS A 282 5.55 -16.61 12.33
C CYS A 282 4.47 -17.02 11.30
N THR A 283 3.18 -16.92 11.61
CA THR A 283 2.10 -17.30 10.68
C THR A 283 1.99 -16.34 9.50
N ASP A 284 2.20 -15.04 9.70
CA ASP A 284 2.29 -14.06 8.60
C ASP A 284 3.45 -14.38 7.63
N TRP A 285 4.59 -14.84 8.17
CA TRP A 285 5.79 -15.17 7.40
C TRP A 285 5.94 -16.65 7.01
N ASN A 286 4.93 -17.49 7.28
CA ASN A 286 4.99 -18.92 7.03
C ASN A 286 3.63 -19.55 6.73
N SER A 287 2.94 -19.01 5.72
CA SER A 287 1.73 -19.58 5.13
C SER A 287 1.97 -19.99 3.66
N LYS A 288 1.00 -20.63 3.01
CA LYS A 288 1.01 -20.88 1.55
C LYS A 288 0.89 -19.60 0.72
N LEU A 289 0.57 -18.48 1.36
CA LEU A 289 0.44 -17.16 0.72
C LEU A 289 1.75 -16.37 0.72
N CYS A 290 2.82 -16.94 1.29
CA CYS A 290 4.15 -16.33 1.33
C CYS A 290 4.89 -16.53 0.01
N HIS A 291 5.08 -15.44 -0.75
CA HIS A 291 5.80 -15.50 -2.01
C HIS A 291 7.30 -15.64 -1.83
N TRP A 292 7.97 -16.26 -2.80
CA TRP A 292 9.43 -16.29 -2.86
C TRP A 292 9.95 -15.01 -3.54
N ILE A 293 10.89 -14.33 -2.88
CA ILE A 293 11.64 -13.18 -3.41
C ILE A 293 12.92 -13.75 -4.02
N ASN A 294 13.15 -13.49 -5.31
CA ASN A 294 14.31 -13.97 -6.07
C ASN A 294 15.28 -12.82 -6.48
N ALA A 295 15.23 -11.70 -5.77
CA ALA A 295 16.01 -10.50 -6.08
C ALA A 295 17.51 -10.72 -5.83
N GLY A 296 18.37 -9.98 -6.55
CA GLY A 296 19.82 -10.20 -6.54
C GLY A 296 20.49 -10.08 -5.16
N VAL A 297 19.94 -9.25 -4.27
CA VAL A 297 20.46 -9.02 -2.91
C VAL A 297 19.66 -9.78 -1.84
N ASN A 298 18.45 -10.25 -2.18
CA ASN A 298 17.54 -10.87 -1.23
C ASN A 298 16.81 -12.06 -1.87
N GLU A 299 17.29 -13.26 -1.56
CA GLU A 299 16.65 -14.52 -1.91
C GLU A 299 16.01 -15.10 -0.64
N ASN A 300 14.73 -14.79 -0.39
CA ASN A 300 14.05 -15.22 0.82
C ASN A 300 12.53 -15.23 0.64
N ILE A 301 11.82 -15.77 1.62
CA ILE A 301 10.37 -15.86 1.65
C ILE A 301 9.80 -14.56 2.21
N GLY A 302 8.90 -13.92 1.46
CA GLY A 302 8.12 -12.75 1.84
C GLY A 302 6.94 -13.10 2.77
N HIS A 303 6.21 -12.09 3.22
CA HIS A 303 5.08 -12.23 4.13
C HIS A 303 3.74 -12.31 3.40
N THR A 304 2.71 -12.80 4.09
CA THR A 304 1.36 -13.03 3.55
C THR A 304 0.71 -11.72 3.12
N PHE A 305 0.83 -10.68 3.94
CA PHE A 305 0.13 -9.40 3.75
C PHE A 305 0.95 -8.31 3.05
N TYR A 306 1.89 -8.66 2.16
CA TYR A 306 2.77 -7.69 1.46
C TYR A 306 2.03 -6.61 0.67
N ASN A 307 0.77 -6.85 0.31
CA ASN A 307 -0.13 -5.90 -0.32
C ASN A 307 -1.49 -5.82 0.39
N GLN A 308 -1.59 -6.24 1.67
CA GLN A 308 -2.81 -6.25 2.49
C GLN A 308 -3.95 -7.11 1.90
N ALA A 309 -3.62 -8.25 1.29
CA ALA A 309 -4.59 -9.19 0.72
C ALA A 309 -4.19 -10.66 0.96
N LEU A 310 -5.10 -11.59 0.70
CA LEU A 310 -4.89 -13.05 0.79
C LEU A 310 -4.61 -13.64 -0.61
N ASN A 311 -3.46 -13.32 -1.19
CA ASN A 311 -3.13 -13.68 -2.57
C ASN A 311 -2.90 -15.20 -2.74
N THR A 312 -3.69 -15.87 -3.59
CA THR A 312 -3.45 -17.30 -3.86
C THR A 312 -2.32 -17.50 -4.87
N LEU A 313 -1.15 -17.90 -4.38
CA LEU A 313 0.06 -18.06 -5.20
C LEU A 313 0.07 -19.40 -5.94
N TYR A 314 0.70 -19.45 -7.12
CA TYR A 314 0.93 -20.71 -7.85
C TYR A 314 2.14 -21.48 -7.33
N ASN A 315 3.11 -20.76 -6.78
CA ASN A 315 4.25 -21.28 -6.06
C ASN A 315 4.53 -20.41 -4.83
N TYR A 316 4.97 -21.02 -3.74
CA TYR A 316 5.13 -20.36 -2.45
C TYR A 316 6.33 -20.93 -1.68
N GLY A 317 6.76 -20.17 -0.69
CA GLY A 317 7.84 -20.56 0.20
C GLY A 317 7.32 -21.06 1.55
N THR A 318 8.05 -22.00 2.14
CA THR A 318 7.89 -22.44 3.52
C THR A 318 9.22 -22.30 4.25
N LYS A 319 9.21 -21.61 5.39
CA LYS A 319 10.39 -21.43 6.22
C LYS A 319 10.59 -22.64 7.12
N GLY A 320 11.83 -23.12 7.19
CA GLY A 320 12.28 -23.97 8.30
C GLY A 320 12.46 -23.13 9.58
N LEU A 321 12.66 -23.80 10.71
CA LEU A 321 12.71 -23.18 12.03
C LEU A 321 13.79 -22.10 12.13
N ASN A 322 14.99 -22.35 11.59
CA ASN A 322 16.09 -21.37 11.62
C ASN A 322 15.73 -20.06 10.90
N ASN A 323 15.01 -20.14 9.77
CA ASN A 323 14.56 -18.95 9.05
C ASN A 323 13.38 -18.26 9.79
N LEU A 324 12.64 -18.98 10.62
CA LEU A 324 11.59 -18.40 11.48
C LEU A 324 12.14 -17.61 12.68
N ARG A 325 13.40 -17.85 13.06
CA ARG A 325 14.07 -17.23 14.22
C ARG A 325 13.84 -15.72 14.29
N SER A 326 14.10 -14.99 13.21
CA SER A 326 14.00 -13.51 13.17
C SER A 326 12.57 -12.98 13.35
N TYR A 327 11.54 -13.81 13.17
CA TYR A 327 10.14 -13.42 13.32
C TYR A 327 9.59 -13.80 14.70
N TRP A 328 10.04 -14.95 15.22
CA TRP A 328 9.75 -15.35 16.60
C TRP A 328 10.35 -14.36 17.61
N PHE A 329 11.60 -13.96 17.41
CA PHE A 329 12.32 -12.99 18.23
C PHE A 329 12.09 -11.56 17.76
N TYR A 330 10.84 -11.11 17.79
CA TYR A 330 10.50 -9.73 17.44
C TYR A 330 11.08 -8.72 18.45
N VAL A 331 11.34 -7.50 17.98
CA VAL A 331 11.91 -6.44 18.81
C VAL A 331 10.85 -5.90 19.78
N ILE A 332 11.15 -5.99 21.08
CA ILE A 332 10.39 -5.33 22.14
C ILE A 332 11.12 -4.03 22.49
N ASN A 333 10.57 -2.91 22.02
CA ASN A 333 11.00 -1.57 22.40
C ASN A 333 10.18 -1.12 23.60
N ASN A 334 10.75 -1.25 24.80
CA ASN A 334 10.04 -0.90 26.03
C ASN A 334 10.36 0.50 26.55
N TYR A 335 9.34 1.15 27.09
CA TYR A 335 9.41 2.39 27.82
C TYR A 335 8.53 2.24 29.05
N GLN A 336 9.11 2.40 30.25
CA GLN A 336 8.39 2.16 31.48
C GLN A 336 7.20 3.12 31.61
N ASN A 337 5.99 2.56 31.58
CA ASN A 337 4.78 3.35 31.83
C ASN A 337 4.54 3.43 33.35
N ALA A 338 4.52 4.64 33.89
CA ALA A 338 4.25 4.91 35.30
C ALA A 338 2.79 5.29 35.59
N SER A 339 1.91 5.28 34.57
CA SER A 339 0.54 5.77 34.70
C SER A 339 -0.47 4.64 34.94
N ASP A 340 -1.47 4.92 35.78
CA ASP A 340 -2.64 4.06 35.93
C ASP A 340 -3.37 3.93 34.59
N SER A 341 -3.52 2.70 34.12
CA SER A 341 -4.03 2.41 32.78
C SER A 341 -5.17 1.40 32.84
N ILE A 342 -6.28 1.70 32.16
CA ILE A 342 -7.45 0.82 32.07
C ILE A 342 -7.63 0.38 30.62
N ILE A 343 -7.90 -0.91 30.42
CA ILE A 343 -8.10 -1.50 29.11
C ILE A 343 -9.45 -2.19 29.10
N LYS A 344 -10.31 -1.80 28.15
CA LYS A 344 -11.62 -2.39 27.98
C LYS A 344 -11.92 -2.59 26.50
N LEU A 345 -12.41 -3.76 26.16
CA LEU A 345 -13.05 -3.99 24.87
C LEU A 345 -14.47 -3.45 24.95
N CYS A 346 -14.83 -2.54 24.05
CA CYS A 346 -16.14 -1.92 24.05
C CYS A 346 -16.50 -1.43 22.64
N ASP A 347 -17.81 -1.40 22.37
CA ASP A 347 -18.34 -0.71 21.19
C ASP A 347 -18.31 0.79 21.47
N ALA A 348 -17.61 1.55 20.61
CA ALA A 348 -17.43 2.99 20.76
C ALA A 348 -18.76 3.78 20.81
N ARG A 349 -19.83 3.23 20.23
CA ARG A 349 -21.20 3.80 20.30
C ARG A 349 -21.83 3.74 21.69
N SER A 350 -21.27 2.92 22.59
CA SER A 350 -21.85 2.60 23.91
C SER A 350 -20.91 2.90 25.08
N VAL A 351 -19.76 3.54 24.82
CA VAL A 351 -18.80 3.91 25.85
C VAL A 351 -19.43 4.90 26.83
N LYS A 352 -19.23 4.67 28.14
CA LYS A 352 -19.76 5.50 29.24
C LYS A 352 -18.68 6.11 30.12
N ILE A 353 -17.43 6.08 29.66
CA ILE A 353 -16.29 6.62 30.42
C ILE A 353 -16.15 8.06 30.02
N PHE A 354 -16.16 8.97 31.01
CA PHE A 354 -15.96 10.39 30.76
C PHE A 354 -14.47 10.71 30.64
N CYS A 355 -14.06 11.26 29.50
CA CYS A 355 -12.66 11.55 29.18
C CYS A 355 -12.48 13.02 28.79
N HIS A 356 -11.31 13.60 29.11
CA HIS A 356 -10.95 14.95 28.64
C HIS A 356 -10.52 14.97 27.17
N ILE A 357 -9.90 13.87 26.74
CA ILE A 357 -9.32 13.70 25.41
C ILE A 357 -9.71 12.32 24.89
N TRP A 358 -10.25 12.28 23.68
CA TRP A 358 -10.40 11.06 22.88
C TRP A 358 -9.38 11.07 21.75
N VAL A 359 -8.77 9.93 21.44
CA VAL A 359 -7.86 9.78 20.30
C VAL A 359 -8.33 8.58 19.49
N THR A 360 -8.61 8.78 18.21
CA THR A 360 -9.19 7.76 17.33
C THR A 360 -8.47 7.70 15.99
N ASP A 361 -8.28 6.48 15.50
CA ASP A 361 -7.83 6.16 14.15
C ASP A 361 -8.90 5.22 13.53
N PRO A 362 -10.02 5.79 13.02
CA PRO A 362 -11.13 4.98 12.54
C PRO A 362 -10.88 4.47 11.11
N PRO A 363 -11.59 3.41 10.67
CA PRO A 363 -11.47 2.93 9.29
C PRO A 363 -12.09 3.93 8.32
N TYR A 364 -11.41 4.21 7.21
CA TYR A 364 -11.90 5.11 6.16
C TYR A 364 -11.93 4.44 4.80
N ALA A 365 -13.06 4.56 4.11
CA ALA A 365 -13.26 4.10 2.73
C ALA A 365 -12.90 2.62 2.49
N ASP A 366 -12.77 2.23 1.21
CA ASP A 366 -12.41 0.89 0.76
C ASP A 366 -10.91 0.56 0.92
N ALA A 367 -10.19 1.23 1.82
CA ALA A 367 -8.73 1.14 1.86
C ALA A 367 -8.25 -0.28 2.21
N ILE A 368 -8.77 -0.88 3.30
CA ILE A 368 -8.36 -2.22 3.78
C ILE A 368 -9.50 -2.91 4.55
N ASN A 369 -9.85 -4.15 4.18
CA ASN A 369 -10.84 -4.96 4.90
C ASN A 369 -10.26 -5.63 6.16
N TYR A 370 -9.86 -4.84 7.16
CA TYR A 370 -9.24 -5.34 8.40
C TYR A 370 -10.07 -6.40 9.13
N HIS A 371 -11.40 -6.27 9.07
CA HIS A 371 -12.32 -7.22 9.70
C HIS A 371 -12.26 -8.63 9.07
N GLU A 372 -11.88 -8.74 7.79
CA GLU A 372 -11.64 -10.03 7.15
C GLU A 372 -10.21 -10.51 7.36
N LEU A 373 -9.22 -9.61 7.22
CA LEU A 373 -7.81 -10.00 7.32
C LEU A 373 -7.40 -10.41 8.74
N SER A 374 -7.97 -9.77 9.77
CA SER A 374 -7.69 -10.11 11.17
C SER A 374 -8.17 -11.52 11.56
N GLU A 375 -9.13 -12.09 10.83
CA GLU A 375 -9.61 -13.45 11.05
C GLU A 375 -8.53 -14.51 10.80
N PHE A 376 -7.54 -14.21 9.96
CA PHE A 376 -6.36 -15.05 9.77
C PHE A 376 -5.61 -15.31 11.07
N PHE A 377 -5.40 -14.26 11.89
CA PHE A 377 -4.74 -14.36 13.20
C PHE A 377 -5.71 -14.87 14.25
N LEU A 378 -6.95 -14.37 14.26
CA LEU A 378 -7.97 -14.79 15.22
C LEU A 378 -8.24 -16.30 15.17
N ALA A 379 -8.10 -16.93 13.99
CA ALA A 379 -8.25 -18.36 13.82
C ALA A 379 -7.19 -19.19 14.60
N TRP A 380 -5.99 -18.64 14.80
CA TRP A 380 -4.96 -19.21 15.69
C TRP A 380 -5.16 -18.78 17.14
N ASP A 381 -5.48 -17.51 17.35
CA ASP A 381 -5.44 -16.88 18.68
C ASP A 381 -6.61 -17.22 19.58
N ARG A 382 -7.78 -17.52 19.00
CA ARG A 382 -9.09 -17.58 19.68
C ARG A 382 -9.05 -18.29 21.04
N LYS A 383 -8.55 -19.53 21.09
CA LYS A 383 -8.57 -20.31 22.35
C LYS A 383 -7.59 -19.78 23.39
N MET A 384 -6.39 -19.42 22.96
CA MET A 384 -5.38 -18.84 23.84
C MET A 384 -5.84 -17.47 24.37
N LEU A 385 -6.49 -16.64 23.55
CA LEU A 385 -7.05 -15.36 24.01
C LEU A 385 -8.12 -15.52 25.06
N MET A 386 -9.01 -16.52 24.94
CA MET A 386 -10.02 -16.79 25.99
C MET A 386 -9.40 -17.25 27.31
N ASP A 387 -8.23 -17.89 27.27
CA ASP A 387 -7.50 -18.28 28.48
C ASP A 387 -6.72 -17.10 29.09
N ILE A 388 -6.03 -16.30 28.27
CA ILE A 388 -5.30 -15.11 28.72
C ILE A 388 -6.26 -14.01 29.23
N PHE A 389 -7.38 -13.80 28.53
CA PHE A 389 -8.36 -12.75 28.77
C PHE A 389 -9.80 -13.30 28.72
N PRO A 390 -10.27 -13.98 29.78
CA PRO A 390 -11.60 -14.60 29.81
C PRO A 390 -12.78 -13.65 29.58
N ASP A 391 -12.61 -12.38 29.94
CA ASP A 391 -13.65 -11.35 29.78
C ASP A 391 -13.67 -10.71 28.38
N TRP A 392 -12.75 -11.10 27.49
CA TRP A 392 -12.67 -10.56 26.14
C TRP A 392 -13.51 -11.39 25.17
N TYR A 393 -14.18 -10.71 24.25
CA TYR A 393 -14.77 -11.40 23.12
C TYR A 393 -13.67 -11.80 22.12
N VAL A 394 -13.89 -12.92 21.43
CA VAL A 394 -12.96 -13.49 20.43
C VAL A 394 -13.67 -13.79 19.09
N ASP A 395 -14.80 -13.12 18.85
CA ASP A 395 -15.41 -13.06 17.53
C ASP A 395 -14.83 -11.88 16.72
N SER A 396 -14.87 -11.95 15.39
CA SER A 396 -14.27 -10.94 14.52
C SER A 396 -14.98 -9.59 14.57
N LYS A 397 -16.16 -9.51 15.20
CA LYS A 397 -17.04 -8.34 15.21
C LYS A 397 -17.30 -7.79 13.81
N ARG A 398 -17.21 -8.62 12.77
CA ARG A 398 -17.45 -8.26 11.37
C ARG A 398 -18.79 -7.56 11.16
N ALA A 399 -19.81 -7.94 11.93
CA ALA A 399 -21.13 -7.31 11.94
C ALA A 399 -21.16 -5.91 12.59
N LEU A 400 -20.23 -5.61 13.51
CA LEU A 400 -20.07 -4.29 14.12
C LEU A 400 -18.98 -3.45 13.44
N ALA A 401 -18.24 -4.04 12.50
CA ALA A 401 -17.19 -3.34 11.76
C ALA A 401 -17.83 -2.21 10.96
N VAL A 402 -17.29 -1.00 11.16
CA VAL A 402 -17.71 0.19 10.44
C VAL A 402 -17.07 0.08 9.04
N LYS A 403 -17.83 -0.49 8.08
CA LYS A 403 -17.37 -0.76 6.71
C LYS A 403 -17.35 0.54 5.92
N GLY A 404 -16.23 0.93 5.32
CA GLY A 404 -15.97 2.27 4.77
C GLY A 404 -16.88 2.81 3.66
N THR A 405 -17.99 2.14 3.30
CA THR A 405 -18.90 2.57 2.24
C THR A 405 -20.38 2.41 2.63
N GLY A 406 -21.20 3.38 2.23
CA GLY A 406 -22.67 3.35 2.33
C GLY A 406 -23.28 4.04 3.56
N ALA A 407 -24.60 4.26 3.54
CA ALA A 407 -25.34 5.01 4.57
C ALA A 407 -25.15 4.45 6.00
N ASN A 408 -24.99 3.12 6.14
CA ASN A 408 -24.76 2.47 7.43
C ASN A 408 -23.40 2.83 8.06
N PHE A 409 -22.39 3.16 7.26
CA PHE A 409 -21.07 3.61 7.72
C PHE A 409 -21.16 4.97 8.37
N ASN A 410 -21.69 5.95 7.62
CA ASN A 410 -21.83 7.34 8.05
C ASN A 410 -22.63 7.42 9.36
N GLN A 411 -23.77 6.70 9.43
CA GLN A 411 -24.58 6.65 10.65
C GLN A 411 -23.84 6.07 11.86
N SER A 412 -23.06 5.00 11.66
CA SER A 412 -22.28 4.40 12.74
C SER A 412 -21.20 5.36 13.25
N MET A 413 -20.50 6.05 12.34
CA MET A 413 -19.49 7.04 12.70
C MET A 413 -20.09 8.24 13.43
N VAL A 414 -21.23 8.77 12.98
CA VAL A 414 -21.98 9.83 13.67
C VAL A 414 -22.31 9.40 15.10
N GLN A 415 -22.87 8.20 15.28
CA GLN A 415 -23.20 7.68 16.61
C GLN A 415 -21.96 7.55 17.52
N ILE A 416 -20.84 7.09 16.98
CA ILE A 416 -19.57 6.99 17.72
C ILE A 416 -19.12 8.38 18.17
N TYR A 417 -18.89 9.30 17.23
CA TYR A 417 -18.35 10.62 17.54
C TYR A 417 -19.26 11.45 18.44
N LYS A 418 -20.58 11.31 18.27
CA LYS A 418 -21.58 11.93 19.14
C LYS A 418 -21.51 11.36 20.55
N ASN A 419 -21.46 10.03 20.71
CA ASN A 419 -21.31 9.41 22.03
C ASN A 419 -20.01 9.86 22.71
N LEU A 420 -18.88 9.90 21.98
CA LEU A 420 -17.61 10.40 22.52
C LEU A 420 -17.71 11.88 22.94
N ALA A 421 -18.47 12.70 22.20
CA ALA A 421 -18.70 14.11 22.54
C ALA A 421 -19.57 14.27 23.79
N GLU A 422 -20.59 13.42 23.96
CA GLU A 422 -21.41 13.37 25.17
C GLU A 422 -20.60 12.91 26.40
N GLN A 423 -19.62 12.02 26.21
CA GLN A 423 -18.70 11.54 27.24
C GLN A 423 -17.43 12.40 27.39
N MET A 424 -17.55 13.70 27.16
CA MET A 424 -16.43 14.65 27.21
C MET A 424 -16.91 16.01 27.76
N PRO A 425 -16.08 16.75 28.53
CA PRO A 425 -16.43 18.10 28.97
C PRO A 425 -16.42 19.08 27.79
N ASP A 426 -17.03 20.26 27.95
CA ASP A 426 -17.14 21.23 26.84
C ASP A 426 -15.79 21.76 26.35
N HIS A 427 -14.81 21.86 27.26
CA HIS A 427 -13.42 22.21 26.94
C HIS A 427 -12.56 21.02 26.48
N GLY A 428 -13.14 19.81 26.42
CA GLY A 428 -12.42 18.62 25.98
C GLY A 428 -12.14 18.62 24.48
N MET A 429 -11.40 17.61 24.01
CA MET A 429 -11.12 17.44 22.59
C MET A 429 -11.18 15.99 22.12
N GLN A 430 -11.48 15.81 20.85
CA GLN A 430 -11.27 14.54 20.15
C GLN A 430 -10.21 14.74 19.08
N VAL A 431 -9.23 13.83 18.99
CA VAL A 431 -8.18 13.85 17.98
C VAL A 431 -8.43 12.70 17.03
N VAL A 432 -8.60 13.03 15.76
CA VAL A 432 -8.90 12.07 14.70
C VAL A 432 -7.75 12.05 13.71
N MET A 433 -7.16 10.88 13.51
CA MET A 433 -6.18 10.65 12.46
C MET A 433 -6.92 10.34 11.15
N PHE A 434 -6.63 11.06 10.07
CA PHE A 434 -7.29 10.86 8.78
C PHE A 434 -6.42 11.24 7.58
N THR A 435 -6.45 10.40 6.55
CA THR A 435 -5.80 10.67 5.25
C THR A 435 -6.59 10.00 4.12
N HIS A 436 -7.03 10.77 3.13
CA HIS A 436 -7.63 10.23 1.92
C HIS A 436 -7.41 11.18 0.73
N GLN A 437 -7.27 10.65 -0.48
CA GLN A 437 -7.09 11.47 -1.70
C GLN A 437 -8.41 11.95 -2.31
N ASP A 438 -9.49 11.19 -2.10
CA ASP A 438 -10.81 11.52 -2.63
C ASP A 438 -11.51 12.58 -1.77
N VAL A 439 -11.88 13.70 -2.41
CA VAL A 439 -12.67 14.81 -1.87
C VAL A 439 -14.01 14.32 -1.31
N SER A 440 -14.61 13.30 -1.92
CA SER A 440 -15.92 12.78 -1.52
C SER A 440 -15.91 12.19 -0.11
N VAL A 441 -14.79 11.56 0.29
CA VAL A 441 -14.57 10.99 1.63
C VAL A 441 -14.30 12.09 2.65
N TRP A 442 -13.60 13.16 2.26
CA TRP A 442 -13.45 14.36 3.10
C TRP A 442 -14.79 15.04 3.36
N ALA A 443 -15.66 15.12 2.35
CA ALA A 443 -17.01 15.65 2.51
C ALA A 443 -17.87 14.80 3.45
N ASP A 444 -17.82 13.46 3.33
CA ASP A 444 -18.50 12.56 4.27
C ASP A 444 -18.00 12.75 5.70
N LEU A 445 -16.69 12.82 5.91
CA LEU A 445 -16.13 13.07 7.24
C LEU A 445 -16.60 14.42 7.80
N THR A 446 -16.65 15.46 6.96
CA THR A 446 -17.16 16.79 7.35
C THR A 446 -18.58 16.67 7.91
N LEU A 447 -19.47 16.01 7.16
CA LEU A 447 -20.86 15.81 7.55
C LEU A 447 -20.98 14.96 8.84
N ILE A 448 -20.19 13.89 8.96
CA ILE A 448 -20.16 13.02 10.14
C ILE A 448 -19.81 13.82 11.40
N LEU A 449 -18.71 14.58 11.35
CA LEU A 449 -18.24 15.34 12.51
C LEU A 449 -19.21 16.46 12.87
N TRP A 450 -19.78 17.11 11.84
CA TRP A 450 -20.75 18.17 12.03
C TRP A 450 -22.05 17.66 12.67
N GLU A 451 -22.63 16.57 12.16
CA GLU A 451 -23.83 15.93 12.75
C GLU A 451 -23.57 15.38 14.16
N ALA A 452 -22.33 14.95 14.44
CA ALA A 452 -21.91 14.55 15.78
C ALA A 452 -21.83 15.72 16.79
N GLY A 453 -22.03 16.96 16.35
CA GLY A 453 -21.95 18.16 17.19
C GLY A 453 -20.51 18.59 17.47
N LEU A 454 -19.58 18.26 16.58
CA LEU A 454 -18.18 18.61 16.68
C LEU A 454 -17.79 19.65 15.62
N ARG A 455 -16.75 20.42 15.94
CA ARG A 455 -16.07 21.34 15.03
C ARG A 455 -14.59 21.07 15.00
N VAL A 456 -13.97 21.23 13.84
CA VAL A 456 -12.52 21.20 13.73
C VAL A 456 -11.97 22.51 14.31
N ALA A 457 -11.13 22.40 15.32
CA ALA A 457 -10.46 23.54 15.96
C ALA A 457 -9.05 23.75 15.38
N ALA A 458 -8.37 22.66 15.03
CA ALA A 458 -7.06 22.67 14.37
C ALA A 458 -6.90 21.44 13.48
N ALA A 459 -6.07 21.55 12.47
CA ALA A 459 -5.65 20.45 11.61
C ALA A 459 -4.12 20.47 11.52
N TRP A 460 -3.49 19.35 11.83
CA TRP A 460 -2.04 19.20 11.81
C TRP A 460 -1.64 18.21 10.74
N ASN A 461 -0.86 18.64 9.76
CA ASN A 461 -0.30 17.76 8.75
C ASN A 461 1.05 17.25 9.26
N ILE A 462 1.18 15.93 9.40
CA ILE A 462 2.39 15.27 9.86
C ILE A 462 2.93 14.41 8.73
N ALA A 463 4.19 14.60 8.35
CA ALA A 463 4.89 13.68 7.46
C ALA A 463 5.05 12.34 8.18
N THR A 464 4.31 11.31 7.76
CA THR A 464 4.25 10.01 8.45
C THR A 464 5.00 8.90 7.72
N GLU A 465 5.35 9.08 6.44
CA GLU A 465 6.08 8.09 5.67
C GLU A 465 7.59 8.40 5.59
N THR A 466 8.43 7.44 5.99
CA THR A 466 9.85 7.40 5.63
C THR A 466 10.01 6.69 4.27
N ASP A 467 11.02 7.05 3.48
CA ASP A 467 11.33 6.45 2.16
C ASP A 467 11.63 4.91 2.18
N SER A 468 11.44 4.26 3.32
CA SER A 468 11.72 2.84 3.59
C SER A 468 10.67 1.86 3.04
N GLY A 469 9.53 2.36 2.55
CA GLY A 469 8.44 1.56 1.95
C GLY A 469 8.71 1.14 0.51
N GLY A 470 9.85 0.52 0.22
CA GLY A 470 10.35 0.18 -1.12
C GLY A 470 9.56 -0.88 -1.93
N LEU A 471 8.23 -0.99 -1.77
CA LEU A 471 7.42 -1.99 -2.48
C LEU A 471 6.21 -1.45 -3.26
N LYS A 472 5.91 -0.15 -3.23
CA LYS A 472 4.94 0.44 -4.18
C LYS A 472 5.36 1.85 -4.59
N ASP A 473 5.89 1.95 -5.80
CA ASP A 473 6.24 3.21 -6.45
C ASP A 473 4.96 3.92 -6.95
N GLY A 474 4.18 4.48 -6.02
CA GLY A 474 2.94 5.21 -6.29
C GLY A 474 2.97 6.65 -5.77
N ASN A 475 2.01 7.47 -6.20
CA ASN A 475 1.83 8.86 -5.77
C ASN A 475 1.05 8.89 -4.45
N TYR A 476 1.56 8.22 -3.43
CA TYR A 476 0.92 8.13 -2.12
C TYR A 476 1.11 9.44 -1.37
N VAL A 477 0.07 9.85 -0.63
CA VAL A 477 0.17 11.00 0.27
C VAL A 477 1.16 10.62 1.37
N LYS A 478 2.28 11.35 1.46
CA LYS A 478 3.30 11.15 2.51
C LYS A 478 2.82 11.64 3.88
N GLY A 479 1.91 12.61 3.90
CA GLY A 479 1.34 13.21 5.11
C GLY A 479 0.08 12.54 5.64
N THR A 480 -0.09 12.59 6.97
CA THR A 480 -1.33 12.30 7.67
C THR A 480 -1.88 13.56 8.32
N VAL A 481 -3.21 13.74 8.29
CA VAL A 481 -3.87 14.88 8.94
C VAL A 481 -4.43 14.45 10.30
N LEU A 482 -3.98 15.11 11.37
CA LEU A 482 -4.60 15.02 12.70
C LEU A 482 -5.59 16.17 12.88
N LEU A 483 -6.88 15.84 12.91
CA LEU A 483 -7.94 16.79 13.19
C LEU A 483 -8.19 16.88 14.69
N VAL A 484 -8.02 18.07 15.27
CA VAL A 484 -8.37 18.36 16.65
C VAL A 484 -9.78 18.93 16.68
N LEU A 485 -10.70 18.20 17.28
CA LEU A 485 -12.11 18.49 17.34
C LEU A 485 -12.53 19.01 18.72
N ARG A 486 -13.44 19.97 18.74
CA ARG A 486 -14.11 20.47 19.96
C ARG A 486 -15.61 20.43 19.78
N LYS A 487 -16.37 20.52 20.88
CA LYS A 487 -17.82 20.67 20.77
C LYS A 487 -18.18 21.94 20.00
N GLN A 488 -19.23 21.83 19.19
CA GLN A 488 -19.81 22.94 18.46
C GLN A 488 -20.78 23.72 19.39
N THR A 489 -20.54 25.01 19.59
CA THR A 489 -21.28 25.91 20.48
C THR A 489 -21.78 27.23 19.83
N SER A 490 -21.57 27.41 18.53
CA SER A 490 -21.98 28.56 17.72
C SER A 490 -23.50 28.60 17.57
N ASN A 491 -24.03 29.82 17.57
CA ASN A 491 -25.43 30.13 17.32
C ASN A 491 -25.62 30.92 16.01
N GLU A 492 -24.54 31.16 15.26
CA GLU A 492 -24.58 31.86 13.99
C GLU A 492 -24.99 30.91 12.85
N THR A 493 -25.63 31.45 11.82
CA THR A 493 -26.11 30.68 10.66
C THR A 493 -25.85 31.49 9.39
N PRO A 494 -24.63 31.41 8.83
CA PRO A 494 -24.27 32.13 7.63
C PRO A 494 -24.86 31.45 6.38
N TYR A 495 -24.82 32.19 5.27
CA TYR A 495 -25.02 31.65 3.93
C TYR A 495 -23.72 31.08 3.36
N LEU A 496 -23.83 30.19 2.39
CA LEU A 496 -22.66 29.50 1.83
C LEU A 496 -21.70 30.45 1.12
N ASP A 497 -22.22 31.47 0.46
CA ASP A 497 -21.45 32.48 -0.25
C ASP A 497 -20.60 33.35 0.69
N GLU A 498 -21.09 33.59 1.91
CA GLU A 498 -20.37 34.31 2.97
C GLU A 498 -19.13 33.57 3.47
N LEU A 499 -19.07 32.25 3.30
CA LEU A 499 -17.97 31.40 3.79
C LEU A 499 -16.76 31.34 2.85
N TYR A 500 -16.93 31.63 1.56
CA TYR A 500 -15.82 31.54 0.59
C TYR A 500 -14.60 32.40 0.98
N PRO A 501 -14.76 33.68 1.39
CA PRO A 501 -13.63 34.50 1.83
C PRO A 501 -12.94 33.93 3.08
N GLU A 502 -13.70 33.39 4.03
CA GLU A 502 -13.15 32.78 5.25
C GLU A 502 -12.33 31.53 4.93
N ILE A 503 -12.85 30.68 4.04
CA ILE A 503 -12.14 29.49 3.55
C ILE A 503 -10.86 29.90 2.84
N GLU A 504 -10.92 30.88 1.95
CA GLU A 504 -9.73 31.36 1.24
C GLU A 504 -8.66 31.87 2.22
N GLN A 505 -9.06 32.59 3.26
CA GLN A 505 -8.14 33.07 4.29
C GLN A 505 -7.53 31.93 5.10
N GLU A 506 -8.34 30.95 5.52
CA GLU A 506 -7.86 29.82 6.33
C GLU A 506 -6.95 28.88 5.52
N VAL A 507 -7.25 28.64 4.24
CA VAL A 507 -6.37 27.86 3.33
C VAL A 507 -4.99 28.50 3.24
N LYS A 508 -4.92 29.82 3.00
CA LYS A 508 -3.64 30.55 2.91
C LYS A 508 -2.87 30.45 4.21
N LYS A 509 -3.54 30.70 5.34
CA LYS A 509 -2.93 30.63 6.68
C LYS A 509 -2.36 29.24 6.97
N GLN A 510 -3.08 28.18 6.63
CA GLN A 510 -2.63 26.81 6.83
C GLN A 510 -1.40 26.49 5.96
N ILE A 511 -1.41 26.89 4.68
CA ILE A 511 -0.27 26.70 3.78
C ILE A 511 0.95 27.49 4.25
N ASP A 512 0.77 28.74 4.67
CA ASP A 512 1.86 29.57 5.21
C ASP A 512 2.48 28.95 6.46
N SER A 513 1.65 28.46 7.39
CA SER A 513 2.12 27.77 8.59
C SER A 513 2.91 26.50 8.26
N MET A 514 2.53 25.76 7.21
CA MET A 514 3.29 24.59 6.78
C MET A 514 4.63 24.98 6.15
N ARG A 515 4.66 26.03 5.32
CA ARG A 515 5.89 26.56 4.71
C ARG A 515 6.89 27.10 5.73
N GLU A 516 6.41 27.75 6.79
CA GLU A 516 7.26 28.25 7.88
C GLU A 516 7.95 27.11 8.65
N LEU A 517 7.35 25.91 8.66
CA LEU A 517 7.89 24.71 9.29
C LEU A 517 8.73 23.85 8.33
N ASP A 518 8.67 24.14 7.03
CA ASP A 518 9.34 23.37 5.99
C ASP A 518 10.81 23.76 5.91
N ASP A 519 11.71 22.78 5.93
CA ASP A 519 13.14 23.04 5.73
C ASP A 519 13.39 23.26 4.24
N LEU A 520 14.02 24.38 3.87
CA LEU A 520 14.29 24.70 2.47
C LEU A 520 15.34 23.77 1.85
N ASP A 521 16.20 23.16 2.67
CA ASP A 521 17.24 22.23 2.22
C ASP A 521 16.72 20.77 2.15
N ASP A 522 15.65 20.42 2.90
CA ASP A 522 15.00 19.11 2.91
C ASP A 522 13.48 19.24 3.18
N PRO A 523 12.66 19.53 2.14
CA PRO A 523 11.25 19.80 2.32
C PRO A 523 10.50 18.55 2.82
N ASN A 524 9.82 18.70 3.96
CA ASN A 524 9.00 17.69 4.61
C ASN A 524 7.64 17.51 3.91
N PHE A 525 7.20 18.49 3.10
CA PHE A 525 5.90 18.50 2.45
C PHE A 525 6.00 18.59 0.93
N ASN A 526 5.13 17.88 0.23
CA ASN A 526 4.95 18.03 -1.22
C ASN A 526 3.63 18.75 -1.54
N ASP A 527 3.42 19.10 -2.81
CA ASP A 527 2.20 19.78 -3.28
C ASP A 527 0.92 19.06 -2.84
N ALA A 528 0.86 17.72 -2.83
CA ALA A 528 -0.32 16.98 -2.40
C ALA A 528 -0.63 17.16 -0.89
N ASP A 529 0.40 17.33 -0.05
CA ASP A 529 0.21 17.62 1.38
C ASP A 529 -0.38 19.02 1.60
N TYR A 530 -0.01 20.01 0.77
CA TYR A 530 -0.62 21.34 0.78
C TYR A 530 -2.10 21.31 0.32
N LEU A 531 -2.47 20.39 -0.58
CA LEU A 531 -3.88 20.20 -0.96
C LEU A 531 -4.70 19.59 0.16
N LEU A 532 -4.15 18.62 0.89
CA LEU A 532 -4.80 18.09 2.09
C LEU A 532 -5.00 19.18 3.15
N ALA A 533 -4.04 20.10 3.26
CA ALA A 533 -4.20 21.28 4.11
C ALA A 533 -5.41 22.13 3.70
N ALA A 534 -5.64 22.29 2.40
CA ALA A 534 -6.80 23.00 1.87
C ALA A 534 -8.12 22.29 2.20
N TYR A 535 -8.13 20.95 2.11
CA TYR A 535 -9.27 20.15 2.57
C TYR A 535 -9.56 20.41 4.04
N ALA A 536 -8.57 20.24 4.91
CA ALA A 536 -8.73 20.41 6.34
C ALA A 536 -9.12 21.86 6.74
N ALA A 537 -8.59 22.86 6.04
CA ALA A 537 -8.98 24.27 6.21
C ALA A 537 -10.45 24.51 5.87
N SER A 538 -10.93 23.92 4.76
CA SER A 538 -12.36 23.97 4.38
C SER A 538 -13.24 23.37 5.46
N LEU A 539 -12.86 22.19 5.97
CA LEU A 539 -13.55 21.49 7.05
C LEU A 539 -13.65 22.36 8.31
N LYS A 540 -12.56 23.06 8.66
CA LYS A 540 -12.50 23.95 9.81
C LYS A 540 -13.50 25.09 9.73
N VAL A 541 -13.58 25.77 8.59
CA VAL A 541 -14.56 26.85 8.42
C VAL A 541 -15.98 26.30 8.41
N LEU A 542 -16.25 25.26 7.62
CA LEU A 542 -17.59 24.67 7.50
C LEU A 542 -18.15 24.19 8.84
N THR A 543 -17.32 23.52 9.63
CA THR A 543 -17.76 22.98 10.93
C THR A 543 -17.77 24.02 12.05
N THR A 544 -17.33 25.27 11.81
CA THR A 544 -17.36 26.36 12.81
C THR A 544 -18.78 26.83 13.13
N TYR A 545 -19.71 26.65 12.21
CA TYR A 545 -21.11 27.04 12.37
C TYR A 545 -21.97 25.82 12.70
N ARG A 546 -22.97 25.99 13.57
CA ARG A 546 -23.87 24.89 13.92
C ARG A 546 -24.82 24.55 12.77
N LYS A 547 -25.28 25.57 12.04
CA LYS A 547 -26.14 25.46 10.88
C LYS A 547 -25.60 26.40 9.80
N ILE A 548 -25.75 26.00 8.54
CA ILE A 548 -25.56 26.86 7.35
C ILE A 548 -26.90 26.81 6.61
N GLU A 549 -27.46 27.95 6.20
CA GLU A 549 -28.82 27.98 5.62
C GLU A 549 -28.97 27.08 4.38
N ASP A 550 -27.93 26.99 3.55
CA ASP A 550 -27.96 26.28 2.27
C ASP A 550 -27.67 24.76 2.36
N ILE A 551 -27.38 24.23 3.55
CA ILE A 551 -26.97 22.83 3.75
C ILE A 551 -27.87 22.14 4.77
N ASP A 552 -28.60 21.11 4.31
CA ASP A 552 -29.26 20.15 5.18
C ASP A 552 -28.35 18.92 5.38
N ILE A 553 -27.71 18.86 6.56
CA ILE A 553 -26.74 17.82 6.90
C ILE A 553 -27.37 16.42 6.87
N GLN A 554 -28.59 16.28 7.39
CA GLN A 554 -29.26 14.98 7.50
C GLN A 554 -29.71 14.49 6.12
N TYR A 555 -30.21 15.39 5.28
CA TYR A 555 -30.52 15.09 3.90
C TYR A 555 -29.27 14.62 3.14
N GLU A 556 -28.16 15.37 3.21
CA GLU A 556 -26.92 15.04 2.51
C GLU A 556 -26.30 13.71 2.99
N LEU A 557 -26.36 13.40 4.29
CA LEU A 557 -25.90 12.11 4.84
C LEU A 557 -26.77 10.93 4.42
N SER A 558 -28.07 11.15 4.17
CA SER A 558 -29.04 10.11 3.81
C SER A 558 -29.11 9.82 2.31
N LYS A 559 -28.62 10.75 1.48
CA LYS A 559 -28.73 10.68 0.02
C LYS A 559 -27.76 9.65 -0.55
N GLU A 560 -28.28 8.69 -1.32
CA GLU A 560 -27.44 7.81 -2.14
C GLU A 560 -26.78 8.60 -3.28
N ARG A 561 -25.45 8.56 -3.36
CA ARG A 561 -24.69 9.33 -4.35
C ARG A 561 -24.84 8.74 -5.75
N MET A 562 -25.26 9.56 -6.71
CA MET A 562 -25.21 9.20 -8.13
C MET A 562 -23.82 9.49 -8.70
N PRO A 563 -23.26 8.62 -9.56
CA PRO A 563 -21.96 8.85 -10.20
C PRO A 563 -21.91 10.20 -10.93
N GLY A 564 -21.00 11.08 -10.52
CA GLY A 564 -20.78 12.40 -11.13
C GLY A 564 -21.56 13.56 -10.49
N GLU A 565 -22.48 13.31 -9.57
CA GLU A 565 -23.16 14.37 -8.81
C GLU A 565 -22.30 14.85 -7.64
N LYS A 566 -21.97 16.16 -7.61
CA LYS A 566 -21.17 16.75 -6.53
C LYS A 566 -22.03 17.42 -5.46
N THR A 567 -21.80 17.08 -4.19
CA THR A 567 -22.47 17.70 -3.03
C THR A 567 -22.06 19.17 -2.86
N PRO A 568 -22.85 20.01 -2.15
CA PRO A 568 -22.45 21.37 -1.84
C PRO A 568 -21.09 21.44 -1.15
N ILE A 569 -20.82 20.53 -0.21
CA ILE A 569 -19.54 20.46 0.52
C ILE A 569 -18.39 20.09 -0.41
N GLU A 570 -18.57 19.10 -1.30
CA GLU A 570 -17.54 18.75 -2.28
C GLU A 570 -17.21 19.94 -3.20
N ARG A 571 -18.20 20.74 -3.60
CA ARG A 571 -17.95 21.94 -4.43
C ARG A 571 -17.09 22.96 -3.69
N ILE A 572 -17.33 23.14 -2.40
CA ILE A 572 -16.57 24.06 -1.55
C ILE A 572 -15.14 23.57 -1.36
N ILE A 573 -14.97 22.29 -1.03
CA ILE A 573 -13.63 21.69 -0.87
C ILE A 573 -12.84 21.80 -2.19
N ASN A 574 -13.49 21.56 -3.34
CA ASN A 574 -12.86 21.78 -4.65
C ASN A 574 -12.51 23.25 -4.90
N ALA A 575 -13.31 24.21 -4.45
CA ALA A 575 -12.99 25.64 -4.54
C ALA A 575 -11.78 26.00 -3.67
N ALA A 576 -11.68 25.43 -2.46
CA ALA A 576 -10.52 25.61 -1.59
C ALA A 576 -9.23 25.01 -2.17
N VAL A 577 -9.32 23.86 -2.83
CA VAL A 577 -8.21 23.29 -3.61
C VAL A 577 -7.73 24.26 -4.67
N LYS A 578 -8.66 24.86 -5.41
CA LYS A 578 -8.31 25.86 -6.43
C LYS A 578 -7.59 27.06 -5.80
N VAL A 579 -8.07 27.56 -4.67
CA VAL A 579 -7.38 28.61 -3.90
C VAL A 579 -5.96 28.18 -3.52
N ALA A 580 -5.78 26.95 -3.05
CA ALA A 580 -4.47 26.41 -2.70
C ALA A 580 -3.53 26.41 -3.91
N TYR A 581 -3.96 25.89 -5.05
CA TYR A 581 -3.16 25.91 -6.28
C TYR A 581 -2.83 27.33 -6.75
N ASP A 582 -3.77 28.27 -6.63
CA ASP A 582 -3.54 29.68 -6.97
C ASP A 582 -2.56 30.35 -5.99
N TYR A 583 -2.45 29.83 -4.77
CA TYR A 583 -1.53 30.31 -3.74
C TYR A 583 -0.14 29.64 -3.78
N LEU A 584 -0.06 28.41 -4.30
CA LEU A 584 1.16 27.63 -4.49
C LEU A 584 1.94 28.08 -5.73
N ILE A 585 2.50 29.29 -5.65
CA ILE A 585 3.32 29.90 -6.70
C ILE A 585 4.67 29.16 -6.79
N PRO A 586 5.15 28.80 -8.00
CA PRO A 586 6.49 28.26 -8.23
C PRO A 586 7.60 29.17 -7.69
N GLY A 587 8.69 28.57 -7.18
CA GLY A 587 9.80 29.33 -6.62
C GLY A 587 10.47 30.24 -7.67
N GLY A 588 10.50 31.55 -7.39
CA GLY A 588 11.10 32.55 -8.28
C GLY A 588 10.17 33.09 -9.37
N PHE A 589 8.85 32.84 -9.28
CA PHE A 589 7.85 33.37 -10.21
C PHE A 589 7.03 34.50 -9.58
N ASP A 590 6.77 35.57 -10.32
CA ASP A 590 6.01 36.73 -9.83
C ASP A 590 4.54 36.39 -9.50
N ARG A 591 4.09 36.84 -8.32
CA ARG A 591 2.75 36.57 -7.79
C ARG A 591 1.63 37.23 -8.58
N PHE A 592 1.85 38.43 -9.09
CA PHE A 592 0.82 39.16 -9.83
C PHE A 592 0.62 38.53 -11.21
N ILE A 593 1.72 38.23 -11.90
CA ILE A 593 1.71 37.57 -13.20
C ILE A 593 1.11 36.16 -13.10
N TRP A 594 1.46 35.39 -12.06
CA TRP A 594 0.89 34.06 -11.82
C TRP A 594 -0.65 34.05 -11.83
N LYS A 595 -1.26 35.04 -11.18
CA LYS A 595 -2.73 35.19 -11.11
C LYS A 595 -3.38 35.60 -12.44
N MET A 596 -2.61 36.11 -13.39
CA MET A 596 -3.11 36.49 -14.72
C MET A 596 -3.04 35.34 -15.73
N LEU A 597 -2.22 34.31 -15.46
CA LEU A 597 -2.10 33.14 -16.32
C LEU A 597 -3.40 32.33 -16.37
N ILE A 598 -3.70 31.73 -17.52
CA ILE A 598 -4.82 30.78 -17.67
C ILE A 598 -4.47 29.41 -17.05
N SER A 599 -5.47 28.56 -16.85
CA SER A 599 -5.31 27.24 -16.22
C SER A 599 -4.23 26.37 -16.88
N GLU A 600 -4.19 26.35 -18.21
CA GLU A 600 -3.22 25.55 -18.97
C GLU A 600 -1.79 26.08 -18.82
N GLU A 601 -1.62 27.40 -18.72
CA GLU A 601 -0.32 28.04 -18.48
C GLU A 601 0.18 27.77 -17.07
N ARG A 602 -0.70 27.86 -16.06
CA ARG A 602 -0.35 27.50 -14.67
C ARG A 602 0.03 26.03 -14.55
N PHE A 603 -0.73 25.14 -15.19
CA PHE A 603 -0.40 23.72 -15.27
C PHE A 603 1.00 23.51 -15.86
N TYR A 604 1.31 24.17 -16.98
CA TYR A 604 2.61 24.01 -17.64
C TYR A 604 3.75 24.53 -16.77
N ILE A 605 3.64 25.74 -16.23
CA ILE A 605 4.69 26.35 -15.40
C ILE A 605 4.91 25.55 -14.11
N LYS A 606 3.83 25.14 -13.42
CA LYS A 606 3.95 24.31 -12.21
C LYS A 606 4.40 22.89 -12.53
N GLY A 607 4.10 22.37 -13.71
CA GLY A 607 4.65 21.10 -14.18
C GLY A 607 6.16 21.16 -14.43
N LEU A 608 6.70 22.32 -14.83
CA LEU A 608 8.15 22.55 -14.91
C LEU A 608 8.79 22.66 -13.52
N ASP A 609 8.08 23.24 -12.54
CA ASP A 609 8.49 23.26 -11.13
C ASP A 609 8.64 21.83 -10.57
N LEU A 610 7.74 20.92 -10.94
CA LEU A 610 7.86 19.50 -10.62
C LEU A 610 9.14 18.87 -11.23
N GLU A 611 9.42 19.13 -12.51
CA GLU A 611 10.66 18.65 -13.15
C GLU A 611 11.91 19.19 -12.47
N LYS A 612 11.91 20.49 -12.13
CA LYS A 612 12.98 21.19 -11.41
C LYS A 612 13.25 20.57 -10.04
N ASN A 613 12.22 20.00 -9.40
CA ASN A 613 12.35 19.29 -8.13
C ASN A 613 12.55 17.77 -8.30
N GLY A 614 12.82 17.30 -9.53
CA GLY A 614 13.12 15.89 -9.82
C GLY A 614 11.90 14.96 -9.86
N VAL A 615 10.68 15.49 -9.92
CA VAL A 615 9.44 14.70 -9.94
C VAL A 615 9.05 14.36 -11.38
N SER A 616 9.24 13.09 -11.77
CA SER A 616 8.93 12.58 -13.12
C SER A 616 7.74 11.62 -13.17
N LYS A 617 6.83 11.68 -12.18
CA LYS A 617 5.71 10.75 -12.05
C LYS A 617 4.46 11.25 -12.77
N ILE A 618 3.87 10.44 -13.65
CA ILE A 618 2.65 10.80 -14.41
C ILE A 618 1.46 11.17 -13.50
N GLY A 619 1.35 10.53 -12.33
CA GLY A 619 0.31 10.81 -11.34
C GLY A 619 0.39 12.24 -10.80
N ALA A 620 1.60 12.80 -10.63
CA ALA A 620 1.77 14.17 -10.15
C ALA A 620 1.21 15.20 -11.15
N TYR A 621 1.47 15.01 -12.44
CA TYR A 621 0.88 15.84 -13.50
C TYR A 621 -0.62 15.65 -13.62
N GLN A 622 -1.14 14.44 -13.42
CA GLN A 622 -2.58 14.21 -13.44
C GLN A 622 -3.30 14.95 -12.31
N GLU A 623 -2.75 14.92 -11.09
CA GLU A 623 -3.29 15.68 -9.95
C GLU A 623 -3.21 17.19 -10.20
N LEU A 624 -2.07 17.67 -10.72
CA LEU A 624 -1.88 19.07 -11.09
C LEU A 624 -2.93 19.54 -12.13
N ALA A 625 -3.16 18.73 -13.16
CA ALA A 625 -4.15 18.99 -14.19
C ALA A 625 -5.57 19.04 -13.60
N ARG A 626 -5.91 18.08 -12.72
CA ARG A 626 -7.19 18.08 -11.99
C ARG A 626 -7.35 19.34 -11.14
N GLY A 627 -6.28 19.78 -10.51
CA GLY A 627 -6.20 20.99 -9.69
C GLY A 627 -6.53 22.28 -10.42
N PHE A 628 -5.92 22.49 -11.58
CA PHE A 628 -6.18 23.66 -12.42
C PHE A 628 -7.41 23.50 -13.34
N GLY A 629 -8.02 22.31 -13.38
CA GLY A 629 -9.18 22.01 -14.22
C GLY A 629 -8.82 21.77 -15.70
N VAL A 630 -7.60 21.32 -15.99
CA VAL A 630 -7.10 21.07 -17.35
C VAL A 630 -7.40 19.63 -17.77
N THR A 631 -8.27 19.45 -18.75
CA THR A 631 -8.69 18.10 -19.22
C THR A 631 -7.71 17.50 -20.23
N GLU A 632 -7.19 18.30 -21.16
CA GLU A 632 -6.34 17.86 -22.29
C GLU A 632 -4.83 17.93 -21.98
N TYR A 633 -4.44 17.75 -20.71
CA TYR A 633 -3.05 17.94 -20.26
C TYR A 633 -2.06 16.95 -20.89
N ARG A 634 -2.52 15.76 -21.32
CA ARG A 634 -1.66 14.71 -21.88
C ARG A 634 -0.94 15.15 -23.16
N ASN A 635 -1.54 16.05 -23.92
CA ASN A 635 -0.96 16.55 -25.17
C ASN A 635 0.26 17.45 -24.93
N LEU A 636 0.40 17.98 -23.71
CA LEU A 636 1.52 18.83 -23.28
C LEU A 636 2.72 18.01 -22.78
N LEU A 637 2.54 16.71 -22.51
CA LEU A 637 3.59 15.83 -22.03
C LEU A 637 4.38 15.20 -23.18
N ALA A 638 5.70 15.16 -23.06
CA ALA A 638 6.58 14.48 -24.04
C ALA A 638 6.59 12.96 -23.82
N SER A 639 6.38 12.52 -22.58
CA SER A 639 6.33 11.12 -22.19
C SER A 639 5.25 10.93 -21.13
N THR A 640 4.48 9.86 -21.27
CA THR A 640 3.47 9.42 -20.31
C THR A 640 3.87 8.11 -19.62
N ARG A 641 5.11 7.66 -19.84
CA ARG A 641 5.66 6.45 -19.20
C ARG A 641 5.89 6.71 -17.71
N ALA A 642 5.67 5.68 -16.89
CA ALA A 642 5.88 5.76 -15.45
C ALA A 642 7.32 6.20 -15.14
N ASN A 643 7.47 7.11 -14.18
CA ASN A 643 8.75 7.72 -13.75
C ASN A 643 9.57 8.41 -14.86
N GLN A 644 8.93 8.73 -16.00
CA GLN A 644 9.54 9.46 -17.11
C GLN A 644 8.61 10.55 -17.65
N ALA A 645 7.62 10.97 -16.86
CA ALA A 645 6.71 12.04 -17.23
C ALA A 645 7.45 13.38 -17.18
N ARG A 646 7.32 14.14 -18.27
CA ARG A 646 7.82 15.51 -18.40
C ARG A 646 7.02 16.25 -19.45
N LEU A 647 7.02 17.58 -19.38
CA LEU A 647 6.46 18.45 -20.39
C LEU A 647 7.34 18.45 -21.65
N LYS A 648 6.70 18.74 -22.78
CA LYS A 648 7.41 18.98 -24.04
C LYS A 648 8.26 20.24 -23.93
N THR A 649 9.39 20.28 -24.62
CA THR A 649 10.16 21.53 -24.75
C THR A 649 9.56 22.43 -25.83
N ALA A 650 10.05 23.67 -25.92
CA ALA A 650 9.71 24.57 -27.03
C ALA A 650 9.98 23.92 -28.39
N THR A 651 11.12 23.23 -28.51
CA THR A 651 11.53 22.57 -29.76
C THR A 651 10.66 21.36 -30.11
N GLU A 652 10.22 20.59 -29.10
CA GLU A 652 9.35 19.43 -29.29
C GLU A 652 7.89 19.80 -29.61
N LEU A 653 7.39 20.92 -29.07
CA LEU A 653 6.12 21.49 -29.48
C LEU A 653 6.19 22.08 -30.89
N GLY A 654 7.32 22.70 -31.23
CA GLY A 654 7.55 23.36 -32.51
C GLY A 654 6.45 24.37 -32.84
N MET A 655 6.00 24.38 -34.09
CA MET A 655 4.85 25.17 -34.56
C MET A 655 3.55 24.34 -34.69
N SER A 656 3.61 23.04 -34.38
CA SER A 656 2.44 22.17 -34.49
C SER A 656 1.39 22.56 -33.45
N GLY A 657 0.12 22.55 -33.84
CA GLY A 657 -1.01 22.88 -32.98
C GLY A 657 -1.18 24.36 -32.66
N MET A 658 -0.42 25.28 -33.27
CA MET A 658 -0.65 26.73 -33.12
C MET A 658 -1.96 27.14 -33.79
N GLY A 659 -2.82 27.87 -33.08
CA GLY A 659 -4.10 28.36 -33.61
C GLY A 659 -5.21 27.31 -33.74
N GLU A 660 -5.06 26.14 -33.11
CA GLU A 660 -6.14 25.17 -32.94
C GLU A 660 -7.19 25.70 -31.92
N SER A 661 -8.32 25.01 -31.78
CA SER A 661 -9.43 25.49 -30.92
C SER A 661 -9.22 25.25 -29.42
N ASP A 662 -8.05 24.78 -29.00
CA ASP A 662 -7.75 24.53 -27.58
C ASP A 662 -7.19 25.78 -26.87
N SER A 663 -7.41 25.88 -25.56
CA SER A 663 -7.07 27.09 -24.78
C SER A 663 -5.55 27.35 -24.71
N PHE A 664 -4.74 26.28 -24.77
CA PHE A 664 -3.28 26.40 -24.69
C PHE A 664 -2.65 26.89 -25.99
N SER A 665 -3.12 26.46 -27.17
CA SER A 665 -2.50 26.82 -28.45
C SER A 665 -2.46 28.32 -28.74
N SER A 666 -3.45 29.06 -28.25
CA SER A 666 -3.52 30.52 -28.37
C SER A 666 -2.96 31.28 -27.16
N SER A 667 -2.41 30.56 -26.17
CA SER A 667 -1.94 31.16 -24.92
C SER A 667 -0.67 32.00 -25.10
N LEU A 668 -0.38 32.87 -24.13
CA LEU A 668 0.81 33.71 -24.14
C LEU A 668 2.07 32.85 -23.95
N LEU A 669 2.04 31.90 -23.03
CA LEU A 669 3.13 30.95 -22.82
C LEU A 669 3.44 30.14 -24.09
N ARG A 670 2.40 29.66 -24.81
CA ARG A 670 2.61 28.94 -26.06
C ARG A 670 3.32 29.80 -27.11
N ASN A 671 2.99 31.09 -27.20
CA ASN A 671 3.67 32.05 -28.05
C ASN A 671 5.13 32.31 -27.62
N VAL A 672 5.40 32.36 -26.32
CA VAL A 672 6.77 32.41 -25.77
C VAL A 672 7.57 31.17 -26.17
N LEU A 673 6.99 29.98 -26.05
CA LEU A 673 7.61 28.72 -26.48
C LEU A 673 7.83 28.68 -28.00
N ALA A 674 6.89 29.18 -28.80
CA ALA A 674 7.06 29.29 -30.25
C ALA A 674 8.20 30.26 -30.61
N ALA A 675 8.32 31.39 -29.91
CA ALA A 675 9.41 32.34 -30.09
C ALA A 675 10.79 31.75 -29.74
N LEU A 676 10.86 30.93 -28.69
CA LEU A 676 12.07 30.17 -28.35
C LEU A 676 12.42 29.17 -29.44
N HIS A 677 11.44 28.39 -29.91
CA HIS A 677 11.64 27.44 -31.02
C HIS A 677 12.18 28.14 -32.28
N GLN A 678 11.60 29.28 -32.66
CA GLN A 678 12.08 30.06 -33.82
C GLN A 678 13.50 30.57 -33.61
N SER A 679 13.81 31.06 -32.40
CA SER A 679 15.14 31.57 -32.05
C SER A 679 16.21 30.49 -32.16
N ILE A 680 15.91 29.30 -31.62
CA ILE A 680 16.77 28.11 -31.67
C ILE A 680 16.96 27.67 -33.12
N LYS A 681 15.86 27.49 -33.86
CA LYS A 681 15.88 27.04 -35.26
C LYS A 681 16.67 27.96 -36.19
N SER A 682 16.59 29.28 -35.98
CA SER A 682 17.32 30.26 -36.79
C SER A 682 18.70 30.61 -36.24
N GLY A 683 19.09 30.09 -35.07
CA GLY A 683 20.33 30.47 -34.38
C GLY A 683 20.40 31.95 -33.97
N ASN A 684 19.26 32.64 -33.86
CA ASN A 684 19.19 34.09 -33.68
C ASN A 684 17.89 34.48 -32.96
N THR A 685 18.00 35.22 -31.87
CA THR A 685 16.86 35.68 -31.04
C THR A 685 16.02 36.80 -31.67
N VAL A 686 16.48 37.44 -32.75
CA VAL A 686 15.69 38.44 -33.50
C VAL A 686 14.43 37.81 -34.11
N SER A 687 14.50 36.55 -34.57
CA SER A 687 13.34 35.85 -35.14
C SER A 687 12.25 35.62 -34.09
N GLY A 688 12.63 35.18 -32.88
CA GLY A 688 11.72 35.03 -31.74
C GLY A 688 11.11 36.35 -31.29
N LYS A 689 11.90 37.44 -31.25
CA LYS A 689 11.36 38.76 -30.94
C LYS A 689 10.31 39.21 -31.96
N ASN A 690 10.60 39.02 -33.24
CA ASN A 690 9.66 39.35 -34.32
C ASN A 690 8.39 38.51 -34.25
N TRP A 691 8.49 37.22 -33.89
CA TRP A 691 7.33 36.36 -33.62
C TRP A 691 6.45 36.98 -32.55
N LEU A 692 7.02 37.31 -31.38
CA LEU A 692 6.27 37.90 -30.27
C LEU A 692 5.59 39.23 -30.65
N ARG A 693 6.27 40.10 -31.40
CA ARG A 693 5.69 41.40 -31.83
C ARG A 693 4.53 41.25 -32.80
N ASN A 694 4.54 40.22 -33.65
CA ASN A 694 3.55 40.05 -34.70
C ASN A 694 2.35 39.21 -34.23
N GLU A 695 2.59 38.19 -33.43
CA GLU A 695 1.60 37.15 -33.12
C GLU A 695 0.96 37.32 -31.74
N VAL A 696 1.59 38.04 -30.80
CA VAL A 696 1.00 38.31 -29.48
C VAL A 696 0.12 39.56 -29.55
N PRO A 697 -1.21 39.45 -29.32
CA PRO A 697 -2.09 40.61 -29.26
C PRO A 697 -1.68 41.53 -28.11
N ASN A 698 -1.63 42.84 -28.37
CA ASN A 698 -1.19 43.85 -27.39
C ASN A 698 0.16 43.51 -26.75
N TYR A 699 1.15 43.07 -27.55
CA TYR A 699 2.51 42.71 -27.13
C TYR A 699 3.11 43.67 -26.07
N TRP A 700 2.92 44.99 -26.24
CA TRP A 700 3.44 45.99 -25.31
C TRP A 700 2.87 45.85 -23.89
N ASP A 701 1.58 45.54 -23.77
CA ASP A 701 0.90 45.34 -22.48
C ASP A 701 1.31 44.01 -21.83
N GLN A 702 1.63 43.00 -22.64
CA GLN A 702 2.04 41.66 -22.19
C GLN A 702 3.55 41.52 -21.96
N ARG A 703 4.34 42.55 -22.26
CA ARG A 703 5.81 42.51 -22.24
C ARG A 703 6.39 42.07 -20.90
N ASN A 704 5.85 42.56 -19.79
CA ASN A 704 6.33 42.20 -18.45
C ASN A 704 6.08 40.71 -18.17
N THR A 705 4.91 40.19 -18.55
CA THR A 705 4.58 38.76 -18.47
C THR A 705 5.51 37.91 -19.33
N ILE A 706 5.79 38.34 -20.56
CA ILE A 706 6.73 37.64 -21.46
C ILE A 706 8.13 37.58 -20.84
N VAL A 707 8.62 38.69 -20.26
CA VAL A 707 9.92 38.74 -19.60
C VAL A 707 9.98 37.77 -18.42
N GLU A 708 8.94 37.72 -17.60
CA GLU A 708 8.86 36.80 -16.46
C GLU A 708 8.86 35.33 -16.89
N LEU A 709 8.06 34.97 -17.90
CA LEU A 709 8.03 33.61 -18.45
C LEU A 709 9.40 33.18 -19.00
N LEU A 710 10.08 34.09 -19.69
CA LEU A 710 11.43 33.84 -20.19
C LEU A 710 12.47 33.76 -19.07
N ASP A 711 12.36 34.59 -18.02
CA ASP A 711 13.23 34.52 -16.85
C ASP A 711 13.07 33.19 -16.11
N TYR A 712 11.83 32.73 -15.94
CA TYR A 712 11.56 31.44 -15.31
C TYR A 712 12.18 30.28 -16.12
N ILE A 713 12.00 30.25 -17.45
CA ILE A 713 12.62 29.24 -18.31
C ILE A 713 14.16 29.34 -18.30
N ALA A 714 14.71 30.55 -18.26
CA ALA A 714 16.16 30.77 -18.19
C ALA A 714 16.79 30.24 -16.89
N SER A 715 15.99 30.05 -15.84
CA SER A 715 16.44 29.47 -14.56
C SER A 715 16.80 27.99 -14.64
N PHE A 716 16.40 27.28 -15.69
CA PHE A 716 16.69 25.84 -15.85
C PHE A 716 18.11 25.54 -16.35
N SER A 717 18.89 26.58 -16.64
CA SER A 717 20.29 26.48 -17.03
C SER A 717 21.11 25.75 -15.96
N HIS A 718 21.84 24.70 -16.34
CA HIS A 718 22.73 23.93 -15.46
C HIS A 718 22.03 23.12 -14.35
N LEU A 719 20.73 22.83 -14.48
CA LEU A 719 20.05 21.88 -13.62
C LEU A 719 20.30 20.44 -14.10
N GLU A 720 20.90 19.59 -13.25
CA GLU A 720 21.24 18.20 -13.58
C GLU A 720 20.02 17.35 -14.00
N ASN A 721 18.84 17.68 -13.47
CA ASN A 721 17.58 16.98 -13.74
C ASN A 721 16.79 17.51 -14.95
N MET A 722 17.21 18.60 -15.59
CA MET A 722 16.54 19.16 -16.78
C MET A 722 17.49 19.40 -17.96
N PRO A 723 18.33 18.42 -18.37
CA PRO A 723 19.28 18.60 -19.47
C PRO A 723 18.59 18.87 -20.81
N HIS A 724 17.34 18.40 -21.00
CA HIS A 724 16.54 18.64 -22.18
C HIS A 724 16.10 20.10 -22.37
N TRP A 725 16.21 20.95 -21.34
CA TRP A 725 15.88 22.39 -21.42
C TRP A 725 17.10 23.30 -21.58
N GLU A 726 18.32 22.76 -21.67
CA GLU A 726 19.56 23.57 -21.65
C GLU A 726 19.63 24.57 -22.80
N GLU A 727 19.24 24.15 -24.00
CA GLU A 727 19.23 25.00 -25.18
C GLU A 727 18.15 26.09 -25.08
N GLU A 728 16.92 25.71 -24.72
CA GLU A 728 15.82 26.64 -24.46
C GLU A 728 16.16 27.66 -23.37
N ALA A 729 16.77 27.26 -22.27
CA ALA A 729 17.16 28.16 -21.17
C ALA A 729 18.19 29.19 -21.62
N LYS A 730 19.15 28.79 -22.45
CA LYS A 730 20.14 29.70 -23.05
C LYS A 730 19.47 30.75 -23.95
N TYR A 731 18.60 30.32 -24.86
CA TYR A 731 17.90 31.26 -25.75
C TYR A 731 16.86 32.11 -25.01
N ALA A 732 16.24 31.59 -23.96
CA ALA A 732 15.34 32.35 -23.10
C ALA A 732 16.05 33.52 -22.42
N ARG A 733 17.26 33.30 -21.89
CA ARG A 733 18.08 34.37 -21.31
C ARG A 733 18.38 35.49 -22.32
N LEU A 734 18.74 35.12 -23.55
CA LEU A 734 19.06 36.08 -24.62
C LEU A 734 17.81 36.82 -25.14
N LEU A 735 16.70 36.10 -25.32
CA LEU A 735 15.44 36.67 -25.80
C LEU A 735 14.82 37.59 -24.74
N ARG A 736 14.92 37.23 -23.46
CA ARG A 736 14.49 38.04 -22.32
C ARG A 736 15.15 39.42 -22.33
N GLU A 737 16.47 39.50 -22.50
CA GLU A 737 17.17 40.79 -22.57
C GLU A 737 16.72 41.62 -23.78
N LEU A 738 16.46 40.98 -24.92
CA LEU A 738 15.98 41.68 -26.12
C LEU A 738 14.56 42.22 -25.96
N VAL A 739 13.65 41.44 -25.37
CA VAL A 739 12.27 41.88 -25.08
C VAL A 739 12.28 42.98 -24.01
N LYS A 740 13.08 42.82 -22.95
CA LYS A 740 13.23 43.79 -21.85
C LYS A 740 13.85 45.13 -22.27
N ASN A 741 14.61 45.16 -23.36
CA ASN A 741 15.19 46.37 -23.94
C ASN A 741 14.48 46.80 -25.24
N ASP A 742 13.40 46.12 -25.64
CA ASP A 742 12.61 46.51 -26.82
C ASP A 742 11.86 47.80 -26.51
N GLY A 743 12.11 48.84 -27.29
CA GLY A 743 11.47 50.16 -27.19
C GLY A 743 10.56 50.42 -28.39
N VAL A 744 9.61 51.34 -28.22
CA VAL A 744 8.72 51.84 -29.28
C VAL A 744 9.52 52.60 -30.33
#